data_AF-A0A4Z1CL55-F1
#
_entry.id   AF-A0A4Z1CL55-F1
#
_cell.length_a   1.000
_cell.length_b   1.000
_cell.length_c   1.000
_cell.angle_alpha   90.00
_cell.angle_beta   90.00
_cell.angle_gamma   90.00
#
_symmetry.space_group_name_H-M   'P 1'
#
loop_
_entity.id
_entity.type
_entity.pdbx_description
1 polymer ?
#
loop_
_entity_poly.entity_id
_entity_poly.type
_entity_poly.pdbx_seq_one_letter_code
_entity_poly.pdbx_strand_id
1 'polypeptide(L)'
;MELPPVVVKADNAAWGERGTHLSDYGVRRGFLERYLDKVVGPAADRQARNGHYVPVRLVPRWDNHLSPLAIQVAAPRDFGGGPDDRNLGWIAHFDIRDWHEAGAGELARHSDHEIHAWALWLPSKGGRLMLALPANIRRLTTAIRQLLDAAPPPPRMSTLVLPRVQLTKDVLAEIRQFENAPAPIAAVSVAASPPTVASPMQLHVRSRKSDLLGSWRDGILLLADERLRPRIATHLANLGVEVRGGGGKAVNLTGEWRVGSLNVYARRPLDHYGRFKLSPSERWRLLCARLNLRDSVLWLEDMGLERIIRGYLTRLGLTVSDVQQAPFPWELSTTALPEDIVPVEVTSAHLPPKNGWHLLPHAQSLLPDMARDELNYDTWSGIDDWVDTSPYRAIYAEHVPEREQLLPGSAFTQRDARCRLCGLPTREFRTPICTDALAYCVACLRRARNGLSVSRRAAAEALRVIGDLEFAGEPLLETQLNALHIDPGSPVDADAVDWLLLCRTAIRRGEHPWTLLLVEAGLADDGVRMARGTILPARDGHVCFSLREKVVDDFLHMHKISHTREPLYPRHPVHNPRTRLRADWRLDDGTLVELWGLPENPAYATKMETKTRLAFVKGIPLVEIVEADLARLPDVFGKWLPEGAPSWQYSPQMIRKTTPRQPAASPSETSQLRAQTSAMSNAEARASRLARAAKALALRKQGYSRLQMAEELQINVDSLAALLRDAAFYADPSADPARLARANDAHRAKAAGWTKAQYRETHDLSAARASQGWQDSDVLSCRLS
;
A
#
# COMPACT_ATOMS: atom_id res chain seq x y z
N MET A 1 -24.48 52.27 -14.77
CA MET A 1 -23.30 52.31 -15.65
C MET A 1 -22.91 50.85 -15.86
N GLU A 2 -23.27 50.26 -17.00
CA GLU A 2 -22.98 48.85 -17.29
C GLU A 2 -21.46 48.65 -17.36
N LEU A 3 -20.94 47.72 -16.56
CA LEU A 3 -19.52 47.36 -16.60
C LEU A 3 -19.24 46.66 -17.94
N PRO A 4 -18.08 46.90 -18.59
CA PRO A 4 -17.74 46.20 -19.81
C PRO A 4 -17.63 44.69 -19.53
N PRO A 5 -18.18 43.82 -20.40
CA PRO A 5 -18.11 42.38 -20.18
C PRO A 5 -16.66 41.91 -20.23
N VAL A 6 -16.25 41.08 -19.26
CA VAL A 6 -15.01 40.34 -19.34
C VAL A 6 -15.16 39.28 -20.44
N VAL A 7 -14.51 39.48 -21.59
CA VAL A 7 -14.57 38.56 -22.73
C VAL A 7 -13.36 37.63 -22.72
N VAL A 8 -13.59 36.34 -22.46
CA VAL A 8 -12.57 35.30 -22.66
C VAL A 8 -12.51 34.96 -24.15
N LYS A 9 -11.63 35.60 -24.94
CA LYS A 9 -11.47 35.31 -26.39
C LYS A 9 -10.60 34.07 -26.63
N ALA A 10 -10.93 33.30 -27.66
CA ALA A 10 -10.29 32.02 -28.02
C ALA A 10 -8.88 32.12 -28.63
N ASP A 11 -8.30 33.32 -28.77
CA ASP A 11 -7.13 33.54 -29.65
C ASP A 11 -5.76 33.52 -28.94
N ASN A 12 -5.66 32.86 -27.79
CA ASN A 12 -4.35 32.55 -27.23
C ASN A 12 -4.03 31.10 -27.63
N ALA A 13 -3.02 30.93 -28.49
CA ALA A 13 -2.57 29.68 -29.14
C ALA A 13 -2.18 28.49 -28.22
N ALA A 14 -2.62 28.49 -26.95
CA ALA A 14 -2.33 27.50 -25.93
C ALA A 14 -3.59 26.83 -25.32
N TRP A 15 -4.78 27.08 -25.86
CA TRP A 15 -6.07 26.75 -25.23
C TRP A 15 -6.75 25.47 -25.80
N GLY A 16 -6.01 24.66 -26.56
CA GLY A 16 -6.55 23.53 -27.33
C GLY A 16 -6.47 22.12 -26.72
N GLU A 17 -5.87 21.89 -25.55
CA GLU A 17 -5.48 20.51 -25.19
C GLU A 17 -6.36 19.72 -24.20
N ARG A 18 -7.45 20.26 -23.65
CA ARG A 18 -8.52 19.51 -22.92
C ARG A 18 -9.58 20.51 -22.42
N GLY A 19 -10.73 20.61 -23.07
CA GLY A 19 -11.78 21.54 -22.63
C GLY A 19 -12.70 20.97 -21.54
N THR A 20 -13.29 21.85 -20.72
CA THR A 20 -14.29 21.51 -19.69
C THR A 20 -15.58 21.03 -20.33
N HIS A 21 -16.13 19.92 -19.84
CA HIS A 21 -17.34 19.31 -20.38
C HIS A 21 -18.60 19.81 -19.64
N LEU A 22 -19.69 19.98 -20.40
CA LEU A 22 -21.01 20.12 -19.78
C LEU A 22 -21.50 18.75 -19.29
N SER A 23 -22.14 18.70 -18.12
CA SER A 23 -22.77 17.49 -17.61
C SER A 23 -23.99 17.12 -18.44
N ASP A 24 -24.19 15.83 -18.71
CA ASP A 24 -25.37 15.32 -19.45
C ASP A 24 -26.70 15.51 -18.67
N TYR A 25 -26.63 15.78 -17.35
CA TYR A 25 -27.78 16.05 -16.51
C TYR A 25 -28.23 17.51 -16.65
N GLY A 26 -29.47 17.74 -17.10
CA GLY A 26 -30.08 19.07 -17.20
C GLY A 26 -29.98 19.75 -18.57
N VAL A 27 -29.36 19.12 -19.57
CA VAL A 27 -29.37 19.64 -20.95
C VAL A 27 -30.77 19.47 -21.56
N ARG A 28 -31.48 20.58 -21.77
CA ARG A 28 -32.69 20.57 -22.61
C ARG A 28 -32.24 20.43 -24.06
N ARG A 29 -32.03 19.20 -24.53
CA ARG A 29 -31.48 18.88 -25.86
C ARG A 29 -32.17 19.65 -27.00
N GLY A 30 -33.51 19.73 -26.97
CA GLY A 30 -34.27 20.52 -27.95
C GLY A 30 -34.10 22.04 -27.84
N PHE A 31 -33.74 22.57 -26.66
CA PHE A 31 -33.40 23.99 -26.49
C PHE A 31 -32.00 24.29 -27.02
N LEU A 32 -31.02 23.42 -26.73
CA LEU A 32 -29.67 23.53 -27.27
C LEU A 32 -29.67 23.48 -28.79
N GLU A 33 -30.47 22.61 -29.41
CA GLU A 33 -30.61 22.56 -30.87
C GLU A 33 -31.17 23.85 -31.46
N ARG A 34 -32.22 24.43 -30.87
CA ARG A 34 -32.75 25.76 -31.28
C ARG A 34 -31.73 26.88 -31.11
N TYR A 35 -30.93 26.82 -30.05
CA TYR A 35 -29.84 27.77 -29.82
C TYR A 35 -28.79 27.68 -30.93
N LEU A 36 -28.35 26.46 -31.26
CA LEU A 36 -27.40 26.20 -32.34
C LEU A 36 -27.97 26.58 -33.72
N ASP A 37 -29.26 26.33 -33.98
CA ASP A 37 -29.93 26.74 -35.22
C ASP A 37 -29.91 28.26 -35.40
N LYS A 38 -30.12 29.02 -34.32
CA LYS A 38 -30.10 30.49 -34.36
C LYS A 38 -28.69 31.06 -34.56
N VAL A 39 -27.67 30.43 -33.96
CA VAL A 39 -26.29 30.97 -33.93
C VAL A 39 -25.44 30.49 -35.10
N VAL A 40 -25.60 29.24 -35.52
CA VAL A 40 -24.80 28.60 -36.58
C VAL A 40 -25.61 28.46 -37.88
N GLY A 41 -26.95 28.53 -37.81
CA GLY A 41 -27.86 28.34 -38.94
C GLY A 41 -28.42 26.90 -39.01
N PRO A 42 -29.60 26.69 -39.62
CA PRO A 42 -30.18 25.35 -39.83
C PRO A 42 -29.27 24.54 -40.76
N ALA A 43 -28.76 23.40 -40.31
CA ALA A 43 -27.88 22.53 -41.08
C ALA A 43 -28.63 21.26 -41.47
N ALA A 44 -28.55 20.85 -42.73
CA ALA A 44 -29.12 19.59 -43.20
C ALA A 44 -28.47 18.35 -42.56
N ASP A 45 -27.23 18.49 -42.05
CA ASP A 45 -26.48 17.46 -41.34
C ASP A 45 -25.88 18.02 -40.03
N ARG A 46 -26.04 17.28 -38.92
CA ARG A 46 -25.47 17.60 -37.61
C ARG A 46 -23.94 17.60 -37.62
N GLN A 47 -23.29 16.84 -38.52
CA GLN A 47 -21.83 16.84 -38.66
C GLN A 47 -21.27 18.13 -39.26
N ALA A 48 -22.05 18.84 -40.07
CA ALA A 48 -21.63 20.10 -40.69
C ALA A 48 -21.37 21.23 -39.68
N ARG A 49 -21.86 21.09 -38.44
CA ARG A 49 -21.63 22.06 -37.35
C ARG A 49 -20.39 21.75 -36.50
N ASN A 50 -19.69 20.65 -36.76
CA ASN A 50 -18.56 20.23 -35.93
C ASN A 50 -17.46 21.31 -35.88
N GLY A 51 -17.01 21.67 -34.68
CA GLY A 51 -15.88 22.59 -34.52
C GLY A 51 -16.25 24.08 -34.52
N HIS A 52 -17.55 24.44 -34.53
CA HIS A 52 -17.96 25.84 -34.41
C HIS A 52 -17.91 26.32 -32.96
N TYR A 53 -17.36 27.52 -32.76
CA TYR A 53 -17.39 28.24 -31.48
C TYR A 53 -18.70 29.04 -31.36
N VAL A 54 -19.41 28.87 -30.25
CA VAL A 54 -20.64 29.58 -29.91
C VAL A 54 -20.47 30.37 -28.61
N PRO A 55 -21.03 31.58 -28.51
CA PRO A 55 -20.92 32.41 -27.31
C PRO A 55 -21.81 31.87 -26.20
N VAL A 56 -21.32 31.78 -24.97
CA VAL A 56 -22.10 31.33 -23.81
C VAL A 56 -21.92 32.28 -22.63
N ARG A 57 -22.74 32.06 -21.60
CA ARG A 57 -22.66 32.74 -20.30
C ARG A 57 -22.41 31.69 -19.22
N LEU A 58 -21.39 31.91 -18.39
CA LEU A 58 -21.18 31.12 -17.20
C LEU A 58 -21.80 31.85 -16.02
N VAL A 59 -22.76 31.22 -15.37
CA VAL A 59 -23.56 31.81 -14.30
C VAL A 59 -23.37 30.97 -13.04
N PRO A 60 -22.64 31.46 -12.03
CA PRO A 60 -22.56 30.79 -10.73
C PRO A 60 -23.96 30.75 -10.08
N ARG A 61 -24.48 29.55 -9.79
CA ARG A 61 -25.81 29.33 -9.20
C ARG A 61 -25.70 28.99 -7.73
N TRP A 62 -25.47 30.05 -6.97
CA TRP A 62 -25.39 30.03 -5.51
C TRP A 62 -26.72 29.66 -4.84
N ASP A 63 -27.82 29.81 -5.56
CA ASP A 63 -29.19 29.42 -5.21
C ASP A 63 -29.46 27.92 -5.44
N ASN A 64 -28.52 27.17 -6.04
CA ASN A 64 -28.71 25.75 -6.29
C ASN A 64 -28.56 24.92 -5.01
N HIS A 65 -29.70 24.43 -4.50
CA HIS A 65 -29.77 23.64 -3.27
C HIS A 65 -29.07 22.27 -3.33
N LEU A 66 -28.83 21.72 -4.53
CA LEU A 66 -28.16 20.43 -4.72
C LEU A 66 -26.63 20.59 -4.78
N SER A 67 -26.16 21.70 -5.34
CA SER A 67 -24.74 22.03 -5.35
C SER A 67 -24.57 23.55 -5.39
N PRO A 68 -24.20 24.18 -4.26
CA PRO A 68 -24.01 25.63 -4.22
C PRO A 68 -22.84 26.08 -5.13
N LEU A 69 -21.92 25.18 -5.45
CA LEU A 69 -20.80 25.42 -6.35
C LEU A 69 -21.18 25.30 -7.84
N ALA A 70 -22.44 25.01 -8.17
CA ALA A 70 -22.86 24.79 -9.55
C ALA A 70 -22.62 26.02 -10.43
N ILE A 71 -21.99 25.81 -11.58
CA ILE A 71 -21.86 26.82 -12.62
C ILE A 71 -22.76 26.40 -13.78
N GLN A 72 -23.78 27.21 -14.03
CA GLN A 72 -24.68 27.03 -15.16
C GLN A 72 -24.03 27.61 -16.42
N VAL A 73 -24.19 26.89 -17.53
CA VAL A 73 -23.88 27.39 -18.87
C VAL A 73 -25.20 27.82 -19.52
N ALA A 74 -25.33 29.10 -19.83
CA ALA A 74 -26.53 29.68 -20.42
C ALA A 74 -26.24 30.28 -21.80
N ALA A 75 -27.26 30.31 -22.66
CA ALA A 75 -27.25 31.09 -23.89
C ALA A 75 -27.13 32.60 -23.55
N PRO A 76 -26.60 33.47 -24.42
CA PRO A 76 -26.51 34.90 -24.15
C PRO A 76 -27.89 35.59 -24.03
N ARG A 77 -27.93 36.79 -23.41
CA ARG A 77 -29.18 37.48 -23.02
C ARG A 77 -30.09 37.82 -24.22
N ASP A 78 -29.51 38.02 -25.39
CA ASP A 78 -30.20 38.24 -26.68
C ASP A 78 -30.98 37.00 -27.19
N PHE A 79 -30.85 35.86 -26.52
CA PHE A 79 -31.68 34.67 -26.73
C PHE A 79 -33.01 34.71 -25.96
N GLY A 80 -33.20 35.68 -25.07
CA GLY A 80 -34.43 35.95 -24.33
C GLY A 80 -34.57 35.16 -23.01
N GLY A 81 -35.25 35.75 -22.03
CA GLY A 81 -35.53 35.14 -20.71
C GLY A 81 -34.42 35.30 -19.67
N GLY A 82 -34.72 34.87 -18.43
CA GLY A 82 -33.75 34.85 -17.32
C GLY A 82 -32.66 33.79 -17.52
N PRO A 83 -31.65 33.72 -16.63
CA PRO A 83 -30.62 32.69 -16.69
C PRO A 83 -31.20 31.26 -16.77
N ASP A 84 -32.26 30.96 -16.02
CA ASP A 84 -32.93 29.66 -16.05
C ASP A 84 -33.59 29.32 -17.39
N ASP A 85 -34.21 30.31 -18.03
CA ASP A 85 -34.85 30.13 -19.33
C ASP A 85 -33.84 29.87 -20.45
N ARG A 86 -32.60 30.35 -20.26
CA ARG A 86 -31.48 30.22 -21.20
C ARG A 86 -30.55 29.05 -20.90
N ASN A 87 -30.93 28.13 -20.02
CA ASN A 87 -30.04 27.06 -19.58
C ASN A 87 -29.66 26.08 -20.71
N LEU A 88 -28.36 26.01 -21.03
CA LEU A 88 -27.77 25.06 -21.97
C LEU A 88 -27.20 23.83 -21.26
N GLY A 89 -26.96 23.90 -19.96
CA GLY A 89 -26.47 22.81 -19.11
C GLY A 89 -25.61 23.32 -17.97
N TRP A 90 -24.84 22.42 -17.35
CA TRP A 90 -24.02 22.72 -16.18
C TRP A 90 -22.57 22.29 -16.44
N ILE A 91 -21.60 22.97 -15.82
CA ILE A 91 -20.21 22.49 -15.80
C ILE A 91 -20.14 21.18 -15.00
N ALA A 92 -19.37 20.21 -15.48
CA ALA A 92 -19.21 18.94 -14.79
C ALA A 92 -18.57 19.10 -13.39
N HIS A 93 -19.03 18.29 -12.43
CA HIS A 93 -18.65 18.40 -11.02
C HIS A 93 -17.13 18.34 -10.75
N PHE A 94 -16.38 17.59 -11.56
CA PHE A 94 -14.93 17.48 -11.43
C PHE A 94 -14.19 18.76 -11.85
N ASP A 95 -14.74 19.53 -12.80
CA ASP A 95 -14.14 20.78 -13.31
C ASP A 95 -14.58 22.00 -12.47
N ILE A 96 -15.73 21.93 -11.79
CA ILE A 96 -16.26 23.01 -10.94
C ILE A 96 -15.27 23.46 -9.86
N ARG A 97 -14.60 22.50 -9.20
CA ARG A 97 -13.66 22.83 -8.11
C ARG A 97 -12.52 23.69 -8.61
N ASP A 98 -11.92 23.31 -9.74
CA ASP A 98 -10.78 24.00 -10.30
C ASP A 98 -11.15 25.42 -10.77
N TRP A 99 -12.41 25.62 -11.18
CA TRP A 99 -13.00 26.92 -11.50
C TRP A 99 -13.16 27.86 -10.28
N HIS A 100 -13.64 27.31 -9.16
CA HIS A 100 -13.74 28.08 -7.91
C HIS A 100 -12.36 28.44 -7.37
N GLU A 101 -11.44 27.47 -7.33
CA GLU A 101 -10.05 27.69 -6.88
C GLU A 101 -9.31 28.72 -7.75
N ALA A 102 -9.69 28.87 -9.02
CA ALA A 102 -9.12 29.86 -9.92
C ALA A 102 -9.70 31.28 -9.79
N GLY A 103 -10.76 31.49 -9.00
CA GLY A 103 -11.34 32.82 -8.74
C GLY A 103 -12.58 33.19 -9.57
N ALA A 104 -13.25 32.22 -10.20
CA ALA A 104 -14.39 32.50 -11.09
C ALA A 104 -15.57 33.25 -10.40
N GLY A 105 -15.79 33.01 -9.11
CA GLY A 105 -16.82 33.71 -8.35
C GLY A 105 -16.56 35.21 -8.19
N GLU A 106 -15.30 35.62 -8.15
CA GLU A 106 -14.91 37.03 -8.11
C GLU A 106 -15.09 37.65 -9.50
N LEU A 107 -14.61 36.98 -10.55
CA LEU A 107 -14.76 37.42 -11.93
C LEU A 107 -16.22 37.65 -12.34
N ALA A 108 -17.13 36.79 -11.88
CA ALA A 108 -18.56 36.93 -12.10
C ALA A 108 -19.13 38.24 -11.53
N ARG A 109 -18.62 38.74 -10.39
CA ARG A 109 -19.10 40.00 -9.79
C ARG A 109 -18.68 41.23 -10.59
N HIS A 110 -17.57 41.15 -11.33
CA HIS A 110 -17.19 42.19 -12.27
C HIS A 110 -17.99 42.13 -13.58
N SER A 111 -18.82 41.10 -13.78
CA SER A 111 -19.58 40.83 -15.01
C SER A 111 -21.09 40.63 -14.77
N ASP A 112 -21.70 41.33 -13.81
CA ASP A 112 -23.15 41.23 -13.49
C ASP A 112 -23.63 39.77 -13.28
N HIS A 113 -22.77 38.95 -12.65
CA HIS A 113 -22.96 37.53 -12.40
C HIS A 113 -23.07 36.61 -13.64
N GLU A 114 -22.81 37.12 -14.85
CA GLU A 114 -22.73 36.34 -16.09
C GLU A 114 -21.37 36.53 -16.77
N ILE A 115 -20.48 35.54 -16.70
CA ILE A 115 -19.17 35.59 -17.37
C ILE A 115 -19.33 35.26 -18.85
N HIS A 116 -18.80 36.10 -19.75
CA HIS A 116 -18.83 35.84 -21.18
C HIS A 116 -17.72 34.86 -21.58
N ALA A 117 -18.11 33.72 -22.15
CA ALA A 117 -17.17 32.69 -22.60
C ALA A 117 -17.55 32.14 -23.97
N TRP A 118 -16.68 31.32 -24.56
CA TRP A 118 -16.93 30.60 -25.80
C TRP A 118 -16.94 29.09 -25.57
N ALA A 119 -17.79 28.39 -26.29
CA ALA A 119 -17.90 26.93 -26.25
C ALA A 119 -17.79 26.35 -27.66
N LEU A 120 -17.06 25.24 -27.80
CA LEU A 120 -16.93 24.47 -29.02
C LEU A 120 -18.05 23.41 -29.11
N TRP A 121 -18.74 23.33 -30.24
CA TRP A 121 -19.73 22.28 -30.51
C TRP A 121 -19.09 21.00 -31.08
N LEU A 122 -19.36 19.86 -30.44
CA LEU A 122 -18.81 18.55 -30.80
C LEU A 122 -19.92 17.50 -31.04
N PRO A 123 -20.44 17.38 -32.28
CA PRO A 123 -21.48 16.42 -32.65
C PRO A 123 -21.02 14.96 -32.58
N SER A 124 -19.74 14.67 -32.83
CA SER A 124 -19.16 13.31 -32.77
C SER A 124 -19.15 12.70 -31.36
N LYS A 125 -19.35 13.51 -30.31
CA LYS A 125 -19.41 13.08 -28.91
C LYS A 125 -20.83 13.19 -28.33
N GLY A 126 -21.84 12.81 -29.11
CA GLY A 126 -23.24 12.78 -28.66
C GLY A 126 -23.94 14.16 -28.65
N GLY A 127 -23.34 15.17 -29.31
CA GLY A 127 -23.88 16.53 -29.34
C GLY A 127 -23.63 17.30 -28.05
N ARG A 128 -22.35 17.50 -27.71
CA ARG A 128 -21.92 18.19 -26.49
C ARG A 128 -21.29 19.54 -26.80
N LEU A 129 -21.44 20.49 -25.87
CA LEU A 129 -20.63 21.69 -25.81
C LEU A 129 -19.38 21.42 -24.97
N MET A 130 -18.25 21.98 -25.39
CA MET A 130 -16.98 21.95 -24.66
C MET A 130 -16.49 23.38 -24.49
N LEU A 131 -16.31 23.84 -23.25
CA LEU A 131 -15.87 25.21 -23.03
C LEU A 131 -14.43 25.41 -23.50
N ALA A 132 -14.17 26.54 -24.17
CA ALA A 132 -12.87 26.91 -24.70
C ALA A 132 -11.99 27.53 -23.60
N LEU A 133 -11.50 26.69 -22.69
CA LEU A 133 -10.80 27.11 -21.47
C LEU A 133 -9.52 26.28 -21.27
N PRO A 134 -8.52 26.80 -20.53
CA PRO A 134 -7.31 26.05 -20.22
C PRO A 134 -7.63 24.86 -19.29
N ALA A 135 -7.18 23.67 -19.64
CA ALA A 135 -7.27 22.47 -18.79
C ALA A 135 -6.43 22.56 -17.50
N ASN A 136 -5.43 23.46 -17.50
CA ASN A 136 -4.47 23.60 -16.41
C ASN A 136 -4.93 24.69 -15.46
N ILE A 137 -5.27 24.29 -14.23
CA ILE A 137 -5.71 25.19 -13.16
C ILE A 137 -4.77 26.39 -12.96
N ARG A 138 -3.44 26.22 -13.03
CA ARG A 138 -2.49 27.35 -12.87
C ARG A 138 -2.66 28.39 -13.97
N ARG A 139 -2.83 27.95 -15.23
CA ARG A 139 -3.05 28.87 -16.36
C ARG A 139 -4.41 29.56 -16.27
N LEU A 140 -5.44 28.83 -15.84
CA LEU A 140 -6.77 29.39 -15.59
C LEU A 140 -6.72 30.45 -14.49
N THR A 141 -6.08 30.16 -13.36
CA THR A 141 -5.87 31.10 -12.25
C THR A 141 -5.11 32.35 -12.70
N THR A 142 -4.02 32.21 -13.46
CA THR A 142 -3.27 33.36 -13.98
C THR A 142 -4.12 34.23 -14.91
N ALA A 143 -4.89 33.62 -15.81
CA ALA A 143 -5.76 34.35 -16.72
C ALA A 143 -6.88 35.10 -15.98
N ILE A 144 -7.52 34.48 -14.99
CA ILE A 144 -8.56 35.12 -14.18
C ILE A 144 -7.98 36.30 -13.39
N ARG A 145 -6.79 36.14 -12.78
CA ARG A 145 -6.11 37.24 -12.06
C ARG A 145 -5.81 38.43 -12.96
N GLN A 146 -5.23 38.19 -14.15
CA GLN A 146 -4.97 39.27 -15.11
C GLN A 146 -6.23 40.05 -15.49
N LEU A 147 -7.38 39.38 -15.56
CA LEU A 147 -8.67 40.02 -15.84
C LEU A 147 -9.21 40.79 -14.62
N LEU A 148 -9.01 40.28 -13.41
CA LEU A 148 -9.40 40.96 -12.16
C LEU A 148 -8.53 42.19 -11.89
N ASP A 149 -7.22 42.10 -12.09
CA ASP A 149 -6.26 43.20 -11.92
C ASP A 149 -6.54 44.36 -12.89
N ALA A 150 -7.11 44.06 -14.06
CA ALA A 150 -7.51 45.04 -15.07
C ALA A 150 -8.93 45.60 -14.85
N ALA A 151 -9.72 45.04 -13.92
CA ALA A 151 -11.12 45.42 -13.72
C ALA A 151 -11.28 46.47 -12.60
N PRO A 152 -12.22 47.42 -12.73
CA PRO A 152 -12.54 48.36 -11.65
C PRO A 152 -13.12 47.59 -10.44
N PRO A 153 -12.97 48.11 -9.20
CA PRO A 153 -13.40 47.42 -7.99
C PRO A 153 -14.90 47.06 -8.04
N PRO A 154 -15.30 45.89 -7.52
CA PRO A 154 -16.67 45.42 -7.66
C PRO A 154 -17.63 46.35 -6.89
N PRO A 155 -18.86 46.54 -7.38
CA PRO A 155 -19.85 47.32 -6.66
C PRO A 155 -20.11 46.71 -5.28
N ARG A 156 -20.15 47.55 -4.23
CA ARG A 156 -20.53 47.12 -2.88
C ARG A 156 -21.98 46.66 -2.88
N MET A 157 -22.20 45.35 -2.80
CA MET A 157 -23.53 44.78 -2.62
C MET A 157 -23.83 44.50 -1.15
N SER A 158 -25.02 44.91 -0.70
CA SER A 158 -25.51 44.83 0.67
C SER A 158 -26.44 43.63 0.96
N THR A 159 -26.56 42.64 0.06
CA THR A 159 -27.69 41.67 0.14
C THR A 159 -27.32 40.22 -0.15
N LEU A 160 -26.28 39.68 0.49
CA LEU A 160 -26.03 38.23 0.60
C LEU A 160 -25.92 37.80 2.08
N VAL A 161 -26.90 38.20 2.90
CA VAL A 161 -26.97 37.85 4.34
C VAL A 161 -27.56 36.45 4.55
N LEU A 162 -28.39 35.96 3.63
CA LEU A 162 -29.17 34.72 3.80
C LEU A 162 -28.33 33.42 3.83
N PRO A 163 -27.28 33.22 3.00
CA PRO A 163 -26.50 31.97 3.02
C PRO A 163 -25.65 31.78 4.28
N ARG A 164 -25.09 32.86 4.84
CA ARG A 164 -24.16 32.81 5.99
C ARG A 164 -24.84 32.47 7.31
N VAL A 165 -26.02 33.05 7.55
CA VAL A 165 -26.79 32.80 8.78
C VAL A 165 -27.29 31.35 8.81
N GLN A 166 -27.72 30.79 7.67
CA GLN A 166 -28.15 29.39 7.61
C GLN A 166 -26.96 28.44 7.83
N LEU A 167 -25.83 28.69 7.16
CA LEU A 167 -24.60 27.92 7.39
C LEU A 167 -24.17 27.94 8.86
N THR A 168 -24.24 29.11 9.49
CA THR A 168 -23.93 29.28 10.92
C THR A 168 -24.88 28.46 11.78
N LYS A 169 -26.19 28.51 11.50
CA LYS A 169 -27.18 27.69 12.23
C LYS A 169 -26.91 26.20 12.07
N ASP A 170 -26.58 25.74 10.86
CA ASP A 170 -26.31 24.33 10.57
C ASP A 170 -25.03 23.87 11.27
N VAL A 171 -23.95 24.66 11.19
CA VAL A 171 -22.68 24.43 11.91
C VAL A 171 -22.92 24.37 13.43
N LEU A 172 -23.70 25.31 13.97
CA LEU A 172 -24.02 25.33 15.41
C LEU A 172 -24.87 24.13 15.82
N ALA A 173 -25.82 23.69 14.99
CA ALA A 173 -26.64 22.51 15.24
C ALA A 173 -25.79 21.23 15.24
N GLU A 174 -24.83 21.12 14.32
CA GLU A 174 -23.95 19.96 14.17
C GLU A 174 -22.89 19.89 15.28
N ILE A 175 -22.26 21.02 15.65
CA ILE A 175 -21.30 21.09 16.77
C ILE A 175 -21.93 20.66 18.10
N ARG A 176 -23.25 20.86 18.26
CA ARG A 176 -24.04 20.46 19.43
C ARG A 176 -24.36 18.96 19.46
N GLN A 177 -24.24 18.25 18.34
CA GLN A 177 -24.61 16.84 18.22
C GLN A 177 -23.37 15.95 18.36
N PHE A 178 -23.45 15.02 19.32
CA PHE A 178 -22.56 13.87 19.39
C PHE A 178 -23.36 12.64 19.02
N GLU A 179 -22.99 11.97 17.93
CA GLU A 179 -23.70 10.78 17.47
C GLU A 179 -23.64 9.64 18.50
N ASN A 180 -22.61 9.61 19.36
CA ASN A 180 -22.40 8.54 20.34
C ASN A 180 -21.90 9.09 21.70
N ALA A 181 -22.20 8.36 22.78
CA ALA A 181 -21.53 8.57 24.07
C ALA A 181 -20.02 8.27 23.94
N PRO A 182 -19.13 8.98 24.64
CA PRO A 182 -17.70 8.72 24.53
C PRO A 182 -17.43 7.32 25.09
N ALA A 183 -16.89 6.43 24.25
CA ALA A 183 -16.58 5.07 24.66
C ALA A 183 -15.57 5.09 25.83
N PRO A 184 -15.69 4.18 26.82
CA PRO A 184 -14.70 4.06 27.87
C PRO A 184 -13.34 3.66 27.26
N ILE A 185 -12.37 4.57 27.33
CA ILE A 185 -10.99 4.31 26.88
C ILE A 185 -10.23 3.60 28.00
N ALA A 186 -10.00 2.30 27.85
CA ALA A 186 -9.24 1.50 28.82
C ALA A 186 -7.71 1.59 28.58
N ALA A 187 -7.27 1.86 27.35
CA ALA A 187 -5.87 2.16 27.02
C ALA A 187 -5.77 2.88 25.68
N VAL A 188 -4.79 3.79 25.57
CA VAL A 188 -4.44 4.55 24.36
C VAL A 188 -3.08 4.08 23.87
N SER A 189 -2.93 3.91 22.56
CA SER A 189 -1.63 3.70 21.92
C SER A 189 -1.26 4.90 21.05
N VAL A 190 0.05 5.12 20.89
CA VAL A 190 0.61 6.22 20.12
C VAL A 190 1.59 5.65 19.11
N ALA A 191 1.51 6.12 17.86
CA ALA A 191 2.45 5.74 16.80
C ALA A 191 2.78 6.94 15.92
N ALA A 192 4.06 7.14 15.63
CA ALA A 192 4.51 8.14 14.68
C ALA A 192 4.19 7.72 13.24
N SER A 193 3.73 8.68 12.45
CA SER A 193 3.67 8.56 11.00
C SER A 193 4.81 9.33 10.35
N PRO A 194 5.41 8.80 9.28
CA PRO A 194 6.42 9.50 8.53
C PRO A 194 5.79 10.76 7.91
N PRO A 195 6.62 11.79 7.74
CA PRO A 195 6.21 12.93 6.94
C PRO A 195 5.89 12.47 5.50
N THR A 196 4.96 13.19 4.88
CA THR A 196 4.61 13.10 3.46
C THR A 196 4.73 14.50 2.86
N VAL A 197 4.81 14.57 1.53
CA VAL A 197 4.76 15.84 0.78
C VAL A 197 3.45 16.60 1.05
N ALA A 198 2.43 16.03 1.71
CA ALA A 198 1.17 16.71 2.03
C ALA A 198 0.97 16.98 3.54
N SER A 199 1.76 16.34 4.41
CA SER A 199 1.57 16.35 5.87
C SER A 199 2.88 15.91 6.54
N PRO A 200 3.54 16.76 7.33
CA PRO A 200 4.78 16.42 8.02
C PRO A 200 4.51 15.48 9.20
N MET A 201 5.57 15.15 9.95
CA MET A 201 5.56 14.14 11.00
C MET A 201 4.50 14.45 12.06
N GLN A 202 3.72 13.43 12.44
CA GLN A 202 2.66 13.52 13.45
C GLN A 202 2.55 12.20 14.20
N LEU A 203 2.09 12.24 15.45
CA LEU A 203 1.70 11.08 16.22
C LEU A 203 0.22 10.80 16.01
N HIS A 204 -0.13 9.56 15.72
CA HIS A 204 -1.52 9.11 15.74
C HIS A 204 -1.86 8.54 17.11
N VAL A 205 -2.99 8.98 17.65
CA VAL A 205 -3.53 8.51 18.92
C VAL A 205 -4.65 7.52 18.60
N ARG A 206 -4.53 6.28 19.10
CA ARG A 206 -5.46 5.19 18.75
C ARG A 206 -6.04 4.49 19.98
N SER A 207 -7.23 3.91 19.80
CA SER A 207 -7.85 3.00 20.75
C SER A 207 -7.18 1.60 20.68
N ARG A 208 -7.42 0.72 21.66
CA ARG A 208 -7.00 -0.70 21.59
C ARG A 208 -7.52 -1.45 20.36
N LYS A 209 -8.69 -1.06 19.85
CA LYS A 209 -9.27 -1.65 18.62
C LYS A 209 -8.67 -1.05 17.34
N SER A 210 -7.63 -0.22 17.48
CA SER A 210 -6.96 0.51 16.40
C SER A 210 -7.79 1.65 15.79
N ASP A 211 -8.90 2.06 16.42
CA ASP A 211 -9.66 3.22 15.97
C ASP A 211 -8.84 4.50 16.15
N LEU A 212 -8.83 5.38 15.15
CA LEU A 212 -8.15 6.67 15.24
C LEU A 212 -8.94 7.60 16.17
N LEU A 213 -8.37 7.91 17.34
CA LEU A 213 -8.95 8.85 18.30
C LEU A 213 -8.56 10.30 17.98
N GLY A 214 -7.39 10.48 17.35
CA GLY A 214 -6.87 11.79 17.00
C GLY A 214 -5.43 11.78 16.53
N SER A 215 -4.84 12.96 16.41
CA SER A 215 -3.43 13.15 16.10
C SER A 215 -2.81 14.24 16.96
N TRP A 216 -1.52 14.10 17.24
CA TRP A 216 -0.73 15.10 17.93
C TRP A 216 0.41 15.55 17.01
N ARG A 217 0.62 16.86 16.95
CA ARG A 217 1.71 17.46 16.19
C ARG A 217 2.14 18.77 16.82
N ASP A 218 3.44 18.91 17.03
CA ASP A 218 4.09 20.13 17.50
C ASP A 218 3.45 20.69 18.79
N GLY A 219 3.14 19.78 19.73
CA GLY A 219 2.42 20.10 20.96
C GLY A 219 0.91 20.23 20.81
N ILE A 220 0.37 20.31 19.59
CA ILE A 220 -1.06 20.46 19.33
C ILE A 220 -1.73 19.09 19.24
N LEU A 221 -2.64 18.80 20.17
CA LEU A 221 -3.50 17.60 20.12
C LEU A 221 -4.81 17.92 19.41
N LEU A 222 -5.13 17.16 18.36
CA LEU A 222 -6.43 17.13 17.69
C LEU A 222 -7.13 15.82 17.95
N LEU A 223 -8.43 15.87 18.23
CA LEU A 223 -9.23 14.68 18.53
C LEU A 223 -10.45 14.64 17.63
N ALA A 224 -10.85 13.42 17.26
CA ALA A 224 -12.16 13.19 16.67
C ALA A 224 -13.30 13.49 17.66
N ASP A 225 -13.05 13.34 18.97
CA ASP A 225 -13.98 13.68 20.04
C ASP A 225 -13.27 14.49 21.14
N GLU A 226 -13.55 15.80 21.18
CA GLU A 226 -12.95 16.73 22.16
C GLU A 226 -13.27 16.42 23.62
N ARG A 227 -14.32 15.62 23.87
CA ARG A 227 -14.67 15.17 25.23
C ARG A 227 -13.58 14.28 25.82
N LEU A 228 -12.80 13.64 24.95
CA LEU A 228 -11.70 12.78 25.33
C LEU A 228 -10.42 13.56 25.66
N ARG A 229 -10.34 14.88 25.39
CA ARG A 229 -9.12 15.70 25.58
C ARG A 229 -8.50 15.56 26.96
N PRO A 230 -9.23 15.71 28.09
CA PRO A 230 -8.59 15.59 29.40
C PRO A 230 -7.93 14.22 29.60
N ARG A 231 -8.63 13.14 29.24
CA ARG A 231 -8.14 11.76 29.39
C ARG A 231 -6.96 11.47 28.48
N ILE A 232 -7.05 11.84 27.21
CA ILE A 232 -5.98 11.62 26.22
C ILE A 232 -4.77 12.49 26.54
N ALA A 233 -4.96 13.76 26.92
CA ALA A 233 -3.87 14.64 27.33
C ALA A 233 -3.13 14.09 28.57
N THR A 234 -3.84 13.57 29.57
CA THR A 234 -3.20 12.88 30.71
C THR A 234 -2.41 11.65 30.26
N HIS A 235 -2.96 10.82 29.37
CA HIS A 235 -2.23 9.66 28.85
C HIS A 235 -1.00 10.04 28.03
N LEU A 236 -1.09 11.07 27.18
CA LEU A 236 0.03 11.60 26.41
C LEU A 236 1.10 12.18 27.34
N ALA A 237 0.71 12.94 28.36
CA ALA A 237 1.64 13.47 29.36
C ALA A 237 2.39 12.34 30.11
N ASN A 238 1.69 11.25 30.46
CA ASN A 238 2.32 10.06 31.07
C ASN A 238 3.31 9.36 30.13
N LEU A 239 3.16 9.54 28.81
CA LEU A 239 4.08 9.04 27.79
C LEU A 239 5.19 10.05 27.45
N GLY A 240 5.29 11.19 28.15
CA GLY A 240 6.26 12.25 27.85
C GLY A 240 5.87 13.13 26.64
N VAL A 241 4.67 12.96 26.10
CA VAL A 241 4.14 13.75 24.98
C VAL A 241 3.41 14.98 25.52
N GLU A 242 4.06 16.13 25.48
CA GLU A 242 3.48 17.39 25.98
C GLU A 242 2.34 17.89 25.07
N VAL A 243 1.20 18.26 25.67
CA VAL A 243 0.06 18.84 24.96
C VAL A 243 -0.10 20.32 25.33
N ARG A 244 0.06 21.20 24.35
CA ARG A 244 -0.25 22.64 24.44
C ARG A 244 -1.74 22.82 24.73
N GLY A 245 -2.07 23.78 25.60
CA GLY A 245 -3.45 24.18 25.86
C GLY A 245 -4.24 23.32 26.85
N GLY A 246 -3.59 22.55 27.73
CA GLY A 246 -4.26 21.64 28.67
C GLY A 246 -4.92 22.26 29.92
N GLY A 247 -4.69 23.54 30.22
CA GLY A 247 -5.06 24.14 31.51
C GLY A 247 -5.71 25.54 31.47
N GLY A 248 -6.02 26.08 30.28
CA GLY A 248 -6.68 27.38 30.18
C GLY A 248 -8.03 27.37 30.91
N LYS A 249 -8.32 28.41 31.70
CA LYS A 249 -9.64 28.60 32.35
C LYS A 249 -10.72 28.25 31.32
N ALA A 250 -11.61 27.32 31.68
CA ALA A 250 -12.76 26.98 30.85
C ALA A 250 -13.38 28.30 30.38
N VAL A 251 -13.40 28.54 29.08
CA VAL A 251 -14.18 29.66 28.53
C VAL A 251 -15.57 29.49 29.12
N ASN A 252 -16.05 30.48 29.88
CA ASN A 252 -17.32 30.37 30.56
C ASN A 252 -18.43 30.46 29.52
N LEU A 253 -18.88 29.31 29.04
CA LEU A 253 -19.84 29.17 27.95
C LEU A 253 -21.29 29.20 28.45
N THR A 254 -21.60 29.81 29.61
CA THR A 254 -22.86 29.73 30.41
C THR A 254 -24.17 30.23 29.76
N GLY A 255 -24.35 30.08 28.44
CA GLY A 255 -25.67 29.74 27.87
C GLY A 255 -25.81 28.21 27.81
N GLU A 256 -26.78 27.67 27.07
CA GLU A 256 -27.10 26.23 26.85
C GLU A 256 -25.94 25.34 26.29
N TRP A 257 -24.73 25.50 26.78
CA TRP A 257 -23.51 24.92 26.24
C TRP A 257 -22.77 24.27 27.41
N ARG A 258 -22.90 22.95 27.54
CA ARG A 258 -22.15 22.20 28.55
C ARG A 258 -20.68 22.19 28.16
N VAL A 259 -19.80 22.57 29.08
CA VAL A 259 -18.36 22.37 28.95
C VAL A 259 -18.12 20.86 28.77
N GLY A 260 -17.50 20.46 27.66
CA GLY A 260 -17.33 19.05 27.31
C GLY A 260 -18.28 18.55 26.20
N SER A 261 -18.68 19.41 25.26
CA SER A 261 -19.44 18.99 24.07
C SER A 261 -19.15 19.90 22.88
N LEU A 262 -17.94 19.81 22.31
CA LEU A 262 -17.63 20.44 21.03
C LEU A 262 -17.19 19.39 20.00
N ASN A 263 -18.03 19.07 19.00
CA ASN A 263 -17.62 18.19 17.90
C ASN A 263 -17.04 19.04 16.76
N VAL A 264 -15.79 19.49 16.91
CA VAL A 264 -15.11 20.30 15.88
C VAL A 264 -14.05 19.44 15.19
N TYR A 265 -14.30 19.16 13.90
CA TYR A 265 -13.36 18.44 13.04
C TYR A 265 -12.34 19.42 12.45
N ALA A 266 -11.09 19.32 12.91
CA ALA A 266 -9.95 19.98 12.28
C ALA A 266 -9.40 19.08 11.15
N ARG A 267 -9.74 19.39 9.90
CA ARG A 267 -9.48 18.50 8.74
C ARG A 267 -8.00 18.43 8.35
N ARG A 268 -7.21 19.45 8.70
CA ARG A 268 -5.76 19.49 8.52
C ARG A 268 -5.18 20.34 9.65
N PRO A 269 -4.44 19.78 10.62
CA PRO A 269 -3.88 20.54 11.73
C PRO A 269 -3.08 21.75 11.26
N LEU A 270 -2.31 21.52 10.20
CA LEU A 270 -1.32 22.40 9.64
C LEU A 270 -1.06 21.86 8.24
N ASP A 271 -1.62 22.45 7.19
CA ASP A 271 -1.02 22.23 5.87
C ASP A 271 0.32 22.97 5.77
N HIS A 272 1.02 22.85 4.64
CA HIS A 272 2.35 23.45 4.44
C HIS A 272 2.44 24.96 4.66
N TYR A 273 1.29 25.62 4.84
CA TYR A 273 1.16 27.04 5.05
C TYR A 273 0.67 27.39 6.47
N GLY A 274 0.70 26.44 7.41
CA GLY A 274 0.37 26.70 8.81
C GLY A 274 -1.11 27.00 9.08
N ARG A 275 -2.03 26.37 8.35
CA ARG A 275 -3.46 26.73 8.36
C ARG A 275 -4.33 25.76 9.16
N PHE A 276 -5.19 26.30 10.04
CA PHE A 276 -6.28 25.56 10.68
C PHE A 276 -7.56 25.63 9.86
N LYS A 277 -8.14 24.47 9.53
CA LYS A 277 -9.43 24.36 8.81
C LYS A 277 -10.46 23.67 9.70
N LEU A 278 -11.54 24.37 10.04
CA LEU A 278 -12.62 23.85 10.88
C LEU A 278 -13.86 23.56 10.02
N SER A 279 -14.40 22.34 10.17
CA SER A 279 -15.57 21.83 9.45
C SER A 279 -16.52 21.17 10.45
N PRO A 280 -17.85 21.29 10.27
CA PRO A 280 -18.81 20.73 11.22
C PRO A 280 -18.99 19.19 11.05
N SER A 281 -18.72 18.61 9.87
CA SER A 281 -18.50 17.15 9.69
C SER A 281 -17.61 16.78 8.51
N GLU A 282 -17.29 15.47 8.40
CA GLU A 282 -16.68 14.85 7.22
C GLU A 282 -17.57 14.92 5.97
N ARG A 283 -18.90 15.06 6.14
CA ARG A 283 -19.88 15.05 5.05
C ARG A 283 -19.94 16.38 4.30
N TRP A 284 -19.81 17.50 5.01
CA TRP A 284 -19.93 18.84 4.42
C TRP A 284 -18.56 19.49 4.33
N ARG A 285 -18.09 19.77 3.10
CA ARG A 285 -16.78 20.39 2.83
C ARG A 285 -16.71 21.89 3.18
N LEU A 286 -17.56 22.37 4.09
CA LEU A 286 -17.79 23.79 4.35
C LEU A 286 -16.80 24.31 5.40
N LEU A 287 -15.81 25.08 4.94
CA LEU A 287 -14.83 25.73 5.80
C LEU A 287 -15.50 26.92 6.51
N CYS A 288 -15.57 26.90 7.84
CA CYS A 288 -16.26 27.95 8.60
C CYS A 288 -15.32 28.93 9.32
N ALA A 289 -14.03 28.57 9.45
CA ALA A 289 -13.00 29.40 10.05
C ALA A 289 -11.58 29.04 9.57
N ARG A 290 -10.68 30.03 9.59
CA ARG A 290 -9.27 29.89 9.24
C ARG A 290 -8.38 30.77 10.11
N LEU A 291 -7.44 30.18 10.84
CA LEU A 291 -6.41 30.91 11.58
C LEU A 291 -5.14 31.04 10.73
N ASN A 292 -4.59 32.25 10.66
CA ASN A 292 -3.22 32.50 10.19
C ASN A 292 -2.28 32.53 11.40
N LEU A 293 -1.33 31.59 11.46
CA LEU A 293 -0.42 31.48 12.60
C LEU A 293 0.68 32.56 12.62
N ARG A 294 0.95 33.24 11.49
CA ARG A 294 2.00 34.27 11.40
C ARG A 294 1.60 35.55 12.13
N ASP A 295 0.41 36.04 11.83
CA ASP A 295 -0.15 37.26 12.40
C ASP A 295 -1.15 36.98 13.54
N SER A 296 -1.50 35.71 13.77
CA SER A 296 -2.53 35.25 14.72
C SER A 296 -3.94 35.78 14.40
N VAL A 297 -4.21 36.17 13.14
CA VAL A 297 -5.53 36.66 12.70
C VAL A 297 -6.45 35.48 12.35
N LEU A 298 -7.62 35.44 12.97
CA LEU A 298 -8.65 34.44 12.73
C LEU A 298 -9.73 34.99 11.78
N TRP A 299 -9.87 34.35 10.64
CA TRP A 299 -10.93 34.64 9.67
C TRP A 299 -12.11 33.71 9.87
N LEU A 300 -13.33 34.26 9.88
CA LEU A 300 -14.58 33.53 10.09
C LEU A 300 -15.52 33.73 8.92
N GLU A 301 -16.25 32.70 8.51
CA GLU A 301 -17.32 32.85 7.51
C GLU A 301 -18.46 33.75 8.05
N ASP A 302 -18.75 33.59 9.34
CA ASP A 302 -19.75 34.35 10.07
C ASP A 302 -19.28 34.65 11.49
N MET A 303 -19.49 35.89 11.95
CA MET A 303 -19.06 36.33 13.28
C MET A 303 -19.78 35.61 14.42
N GLY A 304 -20.96 35.03 14.18
CA GLY A 304 -21.67 34.20 15.15
C GLY A 304 -20.88 32.96 15.60
N LEU A 305 -19.86 32.55 14.83
CA LEU A 305 -18.98 31.43 15.17
C LEU A 305 -17.81 31.81 16.09
N GLU A 306 -17.49 33.09 16.23
CA GLU A 306 -16.26 33.58 16.86
C GLU A 306 -16.00 32.95 18.23
N ARG A 307 -16.98 33.03 19.12
CA ARG A 307 -16.84 32.55 20.50
C ARG A 307 -16.49 31.06 20.58
N ILE A 308 -17.09 30.26 19.70
CA ILE A 308 -16.88 28.81 19.67
C ILE A 308 -15.50 28.49 19.08
N ILE A 309 -15.15 29.12 17.96
CA ILE A 309 -13.88 28.88 17.31
C ILE A 309 -12.71 29.34 18.18
N ARG A 310 -12.78 30.53 18.77
CA ARG A 310 -11.78 31.00 19.73
C ARG A 310 -11.68 30.06 20.93
N GLY A 311 -12.81 29.60 21.47
CA GLY A 311 -12.82 28.64 22.58
C GLY A 311 -12.12 27.32 22.24
N TYR A 312 -12.32 26.82 21.02
CA TYR A 312 -11.61 25.64 20.52
C TYR A 312 -10.11 25.90 20.35
N LEU A 313 -9.71 27.00 19.70
CA LEU A 313 -8.30 27.36 19.50
C LEU A 313 -7.54 27.53 20.82
N THR A 314 -8.17 28.11 21.84
CA THR A 314 -7.59 28.20 23.19
C THR A 314 -7.30 26.81 23.78
N ARG A 315 -8.17 25.81 23.55
CA ARG A 315 -7.93 24.42 23.98
C ARG A 315 -6.81 23.72 23.20
N LEU A 316 -6.50 24.22 22.01
CA LEU A 316 -5.32 23.81 21.25
C LEU A 316 -4.05 24.54 21.71
N GLY A 317 -4.17 25.50 22.63
CA GLY A 317 -3.06 26.36 23.06
C GLY A 317 -2.66 27.41 22.02
N LEU A 318 -3.57 27.77 21.11
CA LEU A 318 -3.34 28.75 20.06
C LEU A 318 -3.92 30.11 20.47
N THR A 319 -3.15 31.16 20.21
CA THR A 319 -3.54 32.55 20.45
C THR A 319 -4.16 33.16 19.21
N VAL A 320 -5.14 34.06 19.41
CA VAL A 320 -5.77 34.82 18.34
C VAL A 320 -5.66 36.31 18.66
N SER A 321 -4.90 37.04 17.87
CA SER A 321 -4.63 38.48 18.03
C SER A 321 -5.79 39.34 17.54
N ASP A 322 -6.42 38.94 16.43
CA ASP A 322 -7.52 39.65 15.79
C ASP A 322 -8.52 38.67 15.15
N VAL A 323 -9.77 39.10 14.98
CA VAL A 323 -10.80 38.35 14.24
C VAL A 323 -11.41 39.19 13.15
N GLN A 324 -11.49 38.61 11.96
CA GLN A 324 -12.07 39.24 10.80
C GLN A 324 -13.13 38.32 10.19
N GLN A 325 -14.22 38.90 9.68
CA GLN A 325 -15.19 38.15 8.90
C GLN A 325 -14.71 38.08 7.45
N ALA A 326 -14.86 36.92 6.82
CA ALA A 326 -14.61 36.74 5.40
C ALA A 326 -15.50 37.71 4.60
N PRO A 327 -14.93 38.51 3.68
CA PRO A 327 -15.69 39.48 2.91
C PRO A 327 -16.66 38.81 1.93
N PHE A 328 -16.44 37.54 1.55
CA PHE A 328 -17.18 36.84 0.51
C PHE A 328 -17.73 35.48 0.98
N PRO A 329 -18.93 35.05 0.54
CA PRO A 329 -19.51 33.75 0.89
C PRO A 329 -18.87 32.55 0.16
N TRP A 330 -17.81 32.80 -0.61
CA TRP A 330 -17.08 31.82 -1.39
C TRP A 330 -15.61 31.90 -1.00
N GLU A 331 -15.33 31.11 0.04
CA GLU A 331 -14.05 30.61 0.53
C GLU A 331 -13.08 31.57 1.25
N LEU A 332 -12.93 31.32 2.55
CA LEU A 332 -11.74 31.59 3.37
C LEU A 332 -10.40 31.16 2.72
N SER A 333 -10.40 30.39 1.62
CA SER A 333 -9.21 29.97 0.87
C SER A 333 -8.54 31.14 0.12
N THR A 334 -9.32 32.14 -0.31
CA THR A 334 -8.91 33.27 -1.16
C THR A 334 -8.49 34.51 -0.35
N THR A 335 -9.02 34.67 0.86
CA THR A 335 -8.75 35.84 1.74
C THR A 335 -7.33 35.89 2.32
N ALA A 336 -6.63 34.76 2.31
CA ALA A 336 -5.23 34.67 2.70
C ALA A 336 -4.55 33.75 1.68
N LEU A 337 -3.85 34.32 0.70
CA LEU A 337 -3.17 33.51 -0.30
C LEU A 337 -1.96 32.80 0.33
N PRO A 338 -1.59 31.61 -0.17
CA PRO A 338 -0.39 30.90 0.32
C PRO A 338 0.88 31.75 0.26
N GLU A 339 0.95 32.66 -0.71
CA GLU A 339 2.07 33.53 -1.06
C GLU A 339 2.29 34.71 -0.10
N ASP A 340 1.29 35.14 0.67
CA ASP A 340 1.42 36.21 1.67
C ASP A 340 2.04 35.72 3.01
N ILE A 341 2.18 34.39 3.16
CA ILE A 341 2.58 33.71 4.39
C ILE A 341 3.93 33.00 4.23
N VAL A 342 4.39 32.79 2.99
CA VAL A 342 5.70 32.22 2.71
C VAL A 342 6.74 33.31 2.98
N PRO A 343 7.79 33.07 3.80
CA PRO A 343 8.91 34.00 3.87
C PRO A 343 9.46 34.18 2.45
N VAL A 344 9.76 35.41 2.06
CA VAL A 344 10.34 35.82 0.77
C VAL A 344 11.68 35.10 0.46
N GLU A 345 12.15 34.19 1.31
CA GLU A 345 13.28 33.29 1.05
C GLU A 345 12.88 31.93 0.43
N VAL A 346 11.63 31.47 0.50
CA VAL A 346 11.19 30.34 -0.35
C VAL A 346 10.73 30.91 -1.69
N THR A 347 11.68 31.56 -2.36
CA THR A 347 11.58 31.76 -3.80
C THR A 347 11.37 30.39 -4.45
N SER A 348 10.68 30.37 -5.57
CA SER A 348 10.47 29.21 -6.45
C SER A 348 11.75 28.47 -6.88
N ALA A 349 12.94 28.89 -6.41
CA ALA A 349 14.20 28.15 -6.44
C ALA A 349 14.32 27.03 -5.37
N HIS A 350 13.37 26.93 -4.43
CA HIS A 350 13.36 25.93 -3.34
C HIS A 350 12.13 25.01 -3.35
N LEU A 351 11.45 24.84 -4.49
CA LEU A 351 10.81 23.54 -4.69
C LEU A 351 11.96 22.55 -4.85
N PRO A 352 12.19 21.63 -3.89
CA PRO A 352 13.30 20.71 -4.01
C PRO A 352 13.13 19.96 -5.33
N PRO A 353 14.23 19.73 -6.08
CA PRO A 353 14.18 18.85 -7.22
C PRO A 353 13.58 17.50 -6.80
N LYS A 354 12.98 16.78 -7.76
CA LYS A 354 12.41 15.45 -7.56
C LYS A 354 13.53 14.45 -7.23
N ASN A 355 14.15 14.54 -6.07
CA ASN A 355 15.33 13.75 -5.77
C ASN A 355 15.01 12.75 -4.67
N GLY A 356 15.43 11.51 -4.94
CA GLY A 356 15.03 10.30 -4.24
C GLY A 356 15.64 10.16 -2.83
N TRP A 357 15.63 8.93 -2.34
CA TRP A 357 16.15 8.59 -1.03
C TRP A 357 17.68 8.73 -0.98
N HIS A 358 18.20 9.79 -0.37
CA HIS A 358 19.65 10.01 -0.24
C HIS A 358 20.25 9.16 0.91
N LEU A 359 20.96 8.09 0.55
CA LEU A 359 21.80 7.32 1.46
C LEU A 359 23.14 8.01 1.70
N LEU A 360 23.69 7.91 2.91
CA LEU A 360 25.06 8.35 3.22
C LEU A 360 26.07 7.52 2.42
N PRO A 361 27.26 8.07 2.08
CA PRO A 361 28.28 7.34 1.32
C PRO A 361 28.63 5.97 1.90
N HIS A 362 28.70 5.87 3.23
CA HIS A 362 28.85 4.60 3.93
C HIS A 362 27.72 3.61 3.59
N ALA A 363 26.46 4.00 3.77
CA ALA A 363 25.32 3.14 3.47
C ALA A 363 25.24 2.76 1.98
N GLN A 364 25.66 3.66 1.07
CA GLN A 364 25.75 3.34 -0.35
C GLN A 364 26.83 2.29 -0.65
N SER A 365 27.96 2.32 0.07
CA SER A 365 29.02 1.31 -0.07
C SER A 365 28.59 -0.07 0.43
N LEU A 366 27.59 -0.14 1.31
CA LEU A 366 26.99 -1.39 1.78
C LEU A 366 25.96 -1.99 0.80
N LEU A 367 25.59 -1.29 -0.28
CA LEU A 367 24.67 -1.86 -1.27
C LEU A 367 25.44 -2.66 -2.33
N PRO A 368 24.96 -3.88 -2.69
CA PRO A 368 25.41 -4.55 -3.91
C PRO A 368 25.24 -3.61 -5.12
N ASP A 369 26.19 -3.63 -6.05
CA ASP A 369 26.22 -2.67 -7.18
C ASP A 369 24.89 -2.60 -7.96
N MET A 370 24.16 -3.72 -8.05
CA MET A 370 22.86 -3.79 -8.73
C MET A 370 21.70 -3.18 -7.96
N ALA A 371 21.72 -3.31 -6.63
CA ALA A 371 20.73 -2.65 -5.77
C ALA A 371 21.04 -1.16 -5.62
N ARG A 372 22.31 -0.76 -5.80
CA ARG A 372 22.76 0.64 -5.68
C ARG A 372 22.05 1.52 -6.70
N ASP A 373 21.96 1.10 -7.97
CA ASP A 373 21.30 1.89 -9.02
C ASP A 373 19.78 1.97 -8.81
N GLU A 374 19.12 0.85 -8.52
CA GLU A 374 17.66 0.80 -8.35
C GLU A 374 17.15 1.49 -7.07
N LEU A 375 17.90 1.39 -5.97
CA LEU A 375 17.59 2.11 -4.74
C LEU A 375 18.00 3.59 -4.84
N ASN A 376 18.86 3.96 -5.80
CA ASN A 376 19.16 5.35 -6.18
C ASN A 376 18.10 6.01 -7.08
N TYR A 377 17.14 5.26 -7.67
CA TYR A 377 16.29 5.83 -8.72
C TYR A 377 15.14 6.73 -8.21
N ASP A 378 15.01 7.88 -8.88
CA ASP A 378 14.13 9.06 -8.73
C ASP A 378 12.60 8.85 -8.67
N THR A 379 12.09 7.64 -8.40
CA THR A 379 10.65 7.36 -8.60
C THR A 379 9.75 7.63 -7.40
N TRP A 380 10.25 8.22 -6.31
CA TRP A 380 9.40 8.65 -5.19
C TRP A 380 9.85 9.99 -4.63
N SER A 381 9.08 11.05 -4.90
CA SER A 381 9.23 12.37 -4.26
C SER A 381 9.00 12.23 -2.76
N GLY A 382 10.06 12.38 -1.96
CA GLY A 382 10.00 11.96 -0.57
C GLY A 382 11.06 12.56 0.35
N ILE A 383 11.04 13.90 0.42
CA ILE A 383 11.46 14.70 1.58
C ILE A 383 12.97 14.74 1.78
N ASP A 384 13.63 15.47 0.89
CA ASP A 384 14.77 16.27 1.31
C ASP A 384 14.34 17.73 1.41
N ASP A 385 14.93 18.44 2.37
CA ASP A 385 14.69 19.80 2.88
C ASP A 385 13.71 19.99 4.05
N TRP A 386 12.80 19.05 4.37
CA TRP A 386 12.15 19.11 5.70
C TRP A 386 13.07 18.49 6.75
N VAL A 387 14.15 19.19 7.07
CA VAL A 387 14.76 19.03 8.39
C VAL A 387 13.68 19.44 9.39
N ASP A 388 12.99 18.46 9.96
CA ASP A 388 12.08 18.72 11.08
C ASP A 388 12.94 19.21 12.26
N THR A 389 13.10 20.53 12.35
CA THR A 389 13.74 21.24 13.46
C THR A 389 12.75 21.45 14.60
N SER A 390 11.55 20.86 14.53
CA SER A 390 10.59 20.93 15.63
C SER A 390 11.25 20.41 16.91
N PRO A 391 11.06 21.10 18.05
CA PRO A 391 11.55 20.62 19.34
C PRO A 391 10.96 19.25 19.72
N TYR A 392 9.90 18.82 19.02
CA TYR A 392 9.19 17.57 19.25
C TYR A 392 9.78 16.37 18.50
N ARG A 393 10.87 16.54 17.75
CA ARG A 393 11.54 15.47 16.98
C ARG A 393 11.85 14.23 17.81
N ALA A 394 12.38 14.43 19.01
CA ALA A 394 12.74 13.35 19.92
C ALA A 394 11.54 12.48 20.28
N ILE A 395 10.38 13.10 20.53
CA ILE A 395 9.13 12.42 20.86
C ILE A 395 8.63 11.56 19.69
N TYR A 396 8.71 12.06 18.46
CA TYR A 396 8.31 11.24 17.30
C TYR A 396 9.22 10.03 17.11
N ALA A 397 10.52 10.17 17.37
CA ALA A 397 11.45 9.05 17.31
C ALA A 397 11.10 7.98 18.35
N GLU A 398 10.61 8.36 19.54
CA GLU A 398 10.22 7.40 20.58
C GLU A 398 9.09 6.47 20.17
N HIS A 399 8.11 6.99 19.43
CA HIS A 399 6.88 6.26 19.07
C HIS A 399 6.92 5.63 17.68
N VAL A 400 8.09 5.21 17.18
CA VAL A 400 8.23 4.54 15.87
C VAL A 400 7.93 3.04 16.01
N PRO A 401 6.79 2.54 15.51
CA PRO A 401 6.43 1.13 15.66
C PRO A 401 7.37 0.20 14.86
N GLU A 402 7.91 0.66 13.72
CA GLU A 402 8.80 -0.14 12.90
C GLU A 402 10.13 -0.46 13.59
N ARG A 403 10.57 0.37 14.54
CA ARG A 403 11.78 0.08 15.33
C ARG A 403 11.58 -1.16 16.18
N GLU A 404 10.51 -1.20 16.97
CA GLU A 404 10.26 -2.34 17.87
C GLU A 404 9.96 -3.63 17.10
N GLN A 405 9.40 -3.53 15.90
CA GLN A 405 9.17 -4.68 15.03
C GLN A 405 10.46 -5.21 14.43
N LEU A 406 11.31 -4.32 13.88
CA LEU A 406 12.57 -4.72 13.25
C LEU A 406 13.65 -5.09 14.27
N LEU A 407 13.69 -4.38 15.41
CA LEU A 407 14.74 -4.40 16.44
C LEU A 407 14.10 -4.50 17.84
N PRO A 408 13.45 -5.64 18.17
CA PRO A 408 12.74 -5.81 19.42
C PRO A 408 13.65 -5.68 20.64
N GLY A 409 13.10 -5.19 21.75
CA GLY A 409 13.86 -4.91 22.97
C GLY A 409 14.72 -3.63 22.88
N SER A 410 14.37 -2.72 21.97
CA SER A 410 15.09 -1.45 21.79
C SER A 410 14.83 -0.47 22.94
N ALA A 411 15.87 0.23 23.41
CA ALA A 411 15.77 1.22 24.48
C ALA A 411 16.58 2.49 24.18
N PHE A 412 15.99 3.68 24.36
CA PHE A 412 16.65 4.96 24.08
C PHE A 412 17.73 5.32 25.09
N THR A 413 18.81 5.95 24.62
CA THR A 413 19.92 6.45 25.45
C THR A 413 19.77 7.92 25.85
N GLN A 414 18.63 8.53 25.53
CA GLN A 414 18.32 9.95 25.67
C GLN A 414 19.21 10.91 24.84
N ARG A 415 20.11 10.40 24.00
CA ARG A 415 21.00 11.21 23.14
C ARG A 415 20.41 11.44 21.76
N ASP A 416 20.62 12.64 21.24
CA ASP A 416 20.35 12.95 19.84
C ASP A 416 21.50 12.45 18.97
N ALA A 417 21.16 11.88 17.81
CA ALA A 417 22.10 11.33 16.85
C ALA A 417 21.62 11.58 15.42
N ARG A 418 22.37 11.10 14.43
CA ARG A 418 21.95 11.11 13.03
C ARG A 418 21.66 9.70 12.55
N CYS A 419 20.65 9.57 11.69
CA CYS A 419 20.30 8.31 11.06
C CYS A 419 21.54 7.75 10.34
N ARG A 420 21.93 6.51 10.66
CA ARG A 420 23.10 5.87 10.06
C ARG A 420 22.98 5.63 8.55
N LEU A 421 21.74 5.57 8.04
CA LEU A 421 21.47 5.32 6.62
C LEU A 421 21.38 6.60 5.79
N CYS A 422 20.67 7.63 6.27
CA CYS A 422 20.39 8.84 5.47
C CYS A 422 20.85 10.15 6.12
N GLY A 423 21.47 10.13 7.30
CA GLY A 423 22.00 11.32 7.97
C GLY A 423 20.96 12.26 8.61
N LEU A 424 19.66 12.01 8.40
CA LEU A 424 18.60 12.80 9.04
C LEU A 424 18.70 12.68 10.56
N PRO A 425 18.60 13.78 11.33
CA PRO A 425 18.64 13.70 12.78
C PRO A 425 17.58 12.73 13.37
N THR A 426 17.88 12.08 14.47
CA THR A 426 17.01 11.12 15.15
C THR A 426 17.54 10.87 16.57
N ARG A 427 17.04 9.87 17.28
CA ARG A 427 17.54 9.51 18.61
C ARG A 427 18.33 8.22 18.60
N GLU A 428 19.34 8.20 19.44
CA GLU A 428 20.15 7.02 19.71
C GLU A 428 19.41 6.04 20.62
N PHE A 429 19.48 4.75 20.28
CA PHE A 429 18.94 3.65 21.07
C PHE A 429 19.91 2.48 21.09
N ARG A 430 19.71 1.56 22.04
CA ARG A 430 20.41 0.28 22.15
C ARG A 430 19.43 -0.86 21.91
N THR A 431 19.94 -1.99 21.44
CA THR A 431 19.18 -3.23 21.26
C THR A 431 20.08 -4.41 21.62
N PRO A 432 19.54 -5.52 22.17
CA PRO A 432 20.35 -6.67 22.56
C PRO A 432 21.14 -7.33 21.42
N ILE A 433 20.73 -7.11 20.16
CA ILE A 433 21.33 -7.74 18.99
C ILE A 433 22.53 -6.99 18.40
N CYS A 434 22.85 -5.81 18.92
CA CYS A 434 23.93 -4.95 18.41
C CYS A 434 24.87 -4.52 19.54
N THR A 435 26.17 -4.54 19.29
CA THR A 435 27.19 -4.07 20.24
C THR A 435 27.21 -2.55 20.37
N ASP A 436 26.87 -1.85 19.29
CA ASP A 436 26.91 -0.40 19.19
C ASP A 436 25.56 0.25 19.52
N ALA A 437 25.60 1.53 19.85
CA ALA A 437 24.39 2.33 19.86
C ALA A 437 23.96 2.66 18.42
N LEU A 438 22.66 2.57 18.15
CA LEU A 438 22.07 2.71 16.83
C LEU A 438 21.17 3.94 16.74
N ALA A 439 21.02 4.48 15.53
CA ALA A 439 20.16 5.62 15.26
C ALA A 439 19.58 5.49 13.85
N TYR A 440 18.25 5.32 13.75
CA TYR A 440 17.54 5.24 12.47
C TYR A 440 16.28 6.10 12.47
N CYS A 441 16.07 6.84 11.40
CA CYS A 441 14.85 7.64 11.25
C CYS A 441 13.64 6.77 10.89
N VAL A 442 12.44 7.29 11.16
CA VAL A 442 11.15 6.65 10.86
C VAL A 442 11.06 6.20 9.40
N ALA A 443 11.51 7.04 8.49
CA ALA A 443 11.44 6.78 7.06
C ALA A 443 12.30 5.58 6.66
N CYS A 444 13.54 5.48 7.15
CA CYS A 444 14.43 4.37 6.82
C CYS A 444 13.95 3.05 7.43
N LEU A 445 13.47 3.05 8.69
CA LEU A 445 12.90 1.85 9.31
C LEU A 445 11.65 1.37 8.58
N ARG A 446 10.77 2.29 8.17
CA ARG A 446 9.59 1.94 7.37
C ARG A 446 9.95 1.39 5.99
N ARG A 447 10.96 1.97 5.34
CA ARG A 447 11.47 1.48 4.05
C ARG A 447 12.02 0.06 4.19
N ALA A 448 12.81 -0.21 5.23
CA ALA A 448 13.28 -1.56 5.53
C ALA A 448 12.12 -2.53 5.79
N ARG A 449 11.13 -2.12 6.57
CA ARG A 449 9.96 -2.96 6.87
C ARG A 449 9.15 -3.30 5.61
N ASN A 450 8.83 -2.31 4.78
CA ASN A 450 7.90 -2.47 3.66
C ASN A 450 8.59 -2.95 2.37
N GLY A 451 9.86 -2.62 2.19
CA GLY A 451 10.58 -2.75 0.92
C GLY A 451 10.20 -1.68 -0.10
N LEU A 452 11.11 -1.44 -1.04
CA LEU A 452 10.99 -0.43 -2.10
C LEU A 452 11.22 -1.00 -3.51
N SER A 453 12.27 -1.80 -3.72
CA SER A 453 12.64 -2.24 -5.08
C SER A 453 11.64 -3.26 -5.64
N VAL A 454 11.29 -3.06 -6.91
CA VAL A 454 10.44 -3.95 -7.72
C VAL A 454 11.26 -4.95 -8.54
N SER A 455 12.58 -4.88 -8.51
CA SER A 455 13.44 -5.79 -9.26
C SER A 455 13.54 -7.13 -8.57
N ARG A 456 13.15 -8.17 -9.30
CA ARG A 456 13.23 -9.54 -8.81
C ARG A 456 14.66 -9.96 -8.51
N ARG A 457 15.62 -9.54 -9.34
CA ARG A 457 17.02 -9.90 -9.18
C ARG A 457 17.64 -9.22 -7.97
N ALA A 458 17.45 -7.90 -7.80
CA ALA A 458 17.94 -7.19 -6.62
C ALA A 458 17.30 -7.74 -5.33
N ALA A 459 16.00 -8.06 -5.37
CA ALA A 459 15.31 -8.69 -4.26
C ALA A 459 15.87 -10.09 -3.94
N ALA A 460 16.18 -10.91 -4.95
CA ALA A 460 16.79 -12.23 -4.75
C ALA A 460 18.22 -12.14 -4.20
N GLU A 461 19.04 -11.21 -4.69
CA GLU A 461 20.39 -10.97 -4.17
C GLU A 461 20.35 -10.49 -2.70
N ALA A 462 19.46 -9.56 -2.38
CA ALA A 462 19.24 -9.11 -1.00
C ALA A 462 18.71 -10.24 -0.11
N LEU A 463 17.80 -11.06 -0.62
CA LEU A 463 17.25 -12.20 0.09
C LEU A 463 18.33 -13.25 0.37
N ARG A 464 19.24 -13.50 -0.58
CA ARG A 464 20.40 -14.37 -0.37
C ARG A 464 21.26 -13.87 0.79
N VAL A 465 21.57 -12.57 0.84
CA VAL A 465 22.40 -12.02 1.92
C VAL A 465 21.69 -12.13 3.28
N ILE A 466 20.40 -11.84 3.35
CA ILE A 466 19.60 -12.06 4.57
C ILE A 466 19.61 -13.55 4.93
N GLY A 467 19.44 -14.42 3.94
CA GLY A 467 19.51 -15.87 4.07
C GLY A 467 20.84 -16.33 4.69
N ASP A 468 21.96 -15.82 4.19
CA ASP A 468 23.30 -16.16 4.67
C ASP A 468 23.56 -15.66 6.10
N LEU A 469 23.19 -14.40 6.39
CA LEU A 469 23.51 -13.73 7.65
C LEU A 469 22.56 -14.11 8.79
N GLU A 470 21.26 -14.18 8.53
CA GLU A 470 20.25 -14.47 9.54
C GLU A 470 19.80 -15.92 9.48
N PHE A 471 19.79 -16.54 8.29
CA PHE A 471 19.17 -17.83 8.06
C PHE A 471 20.11 -19.01 7.73
N ALA A 472 21.43 -18.84 7.87
CA ALA A 472 22.44 -19.86 7.55
C ALA A 472 22.27 -20.51 6.15
N GLY A 473 21.72 -19.78 5.19
CA GLY A 473 21.44 -20.25 3.83
C GLY A 473 20.16 -21.07 3.67
N GLU A 474 19.34 -21.20 4.71
CA GLU A 474 18.08 -21.95 4.67
C GLU A 474 16.91 -21.12 4.10
N PRO A 475 15.89 -21.76 3.48
CA PRO A 475 14.70 -21.06 3.03
C PRO A 475 13.89 -20.49 4.20
N LEU A 476 13.47 -19.23 4.05
CA LEU A 476 12.72 -18.45 5.04
C LEU A 476 11.32 -18.07 4.51
N LEU A 477 10.43 -17.63 5.40
CA LEU A 477 9.14 -17.02 5.07
C LEU A 477 9.27 -15.51 4.86
N GLU A 478 8.42 -14.96 4.00
CA GLU A 478 8.36 -13.51 3.76
C GLU A 478 8.07 -12.71 5.04
N THR A 479 7.18 -13.23 5.90
CA THR A 479 6.81 -12.61 7.17
C THR A 479 7.96 -12.55 8.17
N GLN A 480 8.98 -13.39 8.02
CA GLN A 480 10.16 -13.36 8.88
C GLN A 480 11.02 -12.12 8.62
N LEU A 481 10.88 -11.47 7.46
CA LEU A 481 11.57 -10.19 7.22
C LEU A 481 11.02 -9.00 8.06
N ASN A 482 9.97 -9.21 8.86
CA ASN A 482 9.41 -8.17 9.74
C ASN A 482 10.30 -7.84 10.95
N ALA A 483 11.25 -8.71 11.29
CA ALA A 483 12.22 -8.56 12.38
C ALA A 483 13.62 -8.94 11.90
N LEU A 484 14.68 -8.44 12.55
CA LEU A 484 16.05 -8.95 12.41
C LEU A 484 16.25 -10.16 13.33
N HIS A 485 16.71 -11.28 12.78
CA HIS A 485 16.87 -12.55 13.51
C HIS A 485 18.33 -12.81 13.87
N ILE A 486 18.89 -11.95 14.72
CA ILE A 486 20.25 -12.03 15.24
C ILE A 486 20.20 -12.55 16.69
N ASP A 487 21.08 -13.49 17.04
CA ASP A 487 21.18 -14.01 18.41
C ASP A 487 21.70 -12.94 19.39
N PRO A 488 20.94 -12.54 20.43
CA PRO A 488 21.43 -11.63 21.46
C PRO A 488 22.64 -12.15 22.25
N GLY A 489 22.87 -13.47 22.27
CA GLY A 489 24.07 -14.09 22.83
C GLY A 489 25.32 -13.92 21.95
N SER A 490 25.14 -13.52 20.69
CA SER A 490 26.19 -13.25 19.72
C SER A 490 25.86 -12.00 18.89
N PRO A 491 25.81 -10.81 19.52
CA PRO A 491 25.42 -9.57 18.85
C PRO A 491 26.41 -9.19 17.75
N VAL A 492 25.92 -8.43 16.77
CA VAL A 492 26.71 -7.93 15.62
C VAL A 492 27.06 -6.45 15.78
N ASP A 493 27.94 -5.94 14.92
CA ASP A 493 28.24 -4.51 14.84
C ASP A 493 27.14 -3.72 14.10
N ALA A 494 27.21 -2.39 14.19
CA ALA A 494 26.22 -1.52 13.55
C ALA A 494 26.19 -1.62 12.01
N ASP A 495 27.32 -1.95 11.37
CA ASP A 495 27.41 -2.01 9.91
C ASP A 495 26.67 -3.25 9.37
N ALA A 496 26.72 -4.36 10.10
CA ALA A 496 25.90 -5.53 9.82
C ALA A 496 24.39 -5.21 9.93
N VAL A 497 23.98 -4.45 10.95
CA VAL A 497 22.57 -4.00 11.08
C VAL A 497 22.18 -3.08 9.93
N ASP A 498 23.04 -2.12 9.57
CA ASP A 498 22.82 -1.21 8.43
C ASP A 498 22.62 -2.00 7.14
N TRP A 499 23.47 -2.99 6.88
CA TRP A 499 23.40 -3.87 5.72
C TRP A 499 22.08 -4.66 5.66
N LEU A 500 21.65 -5.24 6.79
CA LEU A 500 20.42 -6.02 6.88
C LEU A 500 19.16 -5.17 6.67
N LEU A 501 19.15 -3.92 7.14
CA LEU A 501 18.06 -2.97 6.89
C LEU A 501 18.01 -2.53 5.41
N LEU A 502 19.16 -2.31 4.79
CA LEU A 502 19.27 -2.00 3.36
C LEU A 502 18.79 -3.17 2.49
N CYS A 503 19.18 -4.41 2.81
CA CYS A 503 18.71 -5.60 2.10
C CYS A 503 17.18 -5.74 2.17
N ARG A 504 16.58 -5.54 3.34
CA ARG A 504 15.11 -5.58 3.48
C ARG A 504 14.41 -4.50 2.66
N THR A 505 15.06 -3.33 2.53
CA THR A 505 14.57 -2.25 1.68
C THR A 505 14.57 -2.63 0.20
N ALA A 506 15.47 -3.50 -0.25
CA ALA A 506 15.52 -4.00 -1.62
C ALA A 506 14.42 -5.05 -1.97
N ILE A 507 13.58 -5.46 -1.01
CA ILE A 507 12.60 -6.54 -1.21
C ILE A 507 11.19 -5.99 -1.01
N ARG A 508 10.48 -5.56 -2.05
CA ARG A 508 9.07 -5.16 -1.90
C ARG A 508 8.18 -6.37 -1.58
N ARG A 509 7.50 -6.32 -0.44
CA ARG A 509 6.65 -7.44 0.03
C ARG A 509 5.44 -7.64 -0.89
N GLY A 510 5.11 -8.89 -1.20
CA GLY A 510 4.00 -9.29 -2.04
C GLY A 510 4.16 -9.00 -3.54
N GLU A 511 5.27 -8.40 -3.99
CA GLU A 511 5.50 -8.03 -5.39
C GLU A 511 5.78 -9.25 -6.26
N HIS A 512 6.64 -10.17 -5.79
CA HIS A 512 7.04 -11.37 -6.51
C HIS A 512 6.61 -12.63 -5.76
N PRO A 513 6.31 -13.75 -6.45
CA PRO A 513 6.06 -15.01 -5.79
C PRO A 513 7.26 -15.41 -4.93
N TRP A 514 7.06 -15.50 -3.61
CA TRP A 514 8.14 -15.71 -2.65
C TRP A 514 9.03 -16.93 -2.95
N THR A 515 8.43 -18.04 -3.41
CA THR A 515 9.17 -19.25 -3.80
C THR A 515 10.10 -19.03 -4.99
N LEU A 516 9.75 -18.11 -5.91
CA LEU A 516 10.61 -17.77 -7.03
C LEU A 516 11.84 -16.98 -6.55
N LEU A 517 11.65 -16.07 -5.59
CA LEU A 517 12.75 -15.33 -4.97
C LEU A 517 13.69 -16.26 -4.19
N LEU A 518 13.17 -17.23 -3.44
CA LEU A 518 14.00 -18.21 -2.71
C LEU A 518 14.87 -19.05 -3.66
N VAL A 519 14.32 -19.50 -4.79
CA VAL A 519 15.08 -20.25 -5.81
C VAL A 519 16.15 -19.36 -6.46
N GLU A 520 15.79 -18.14 -6.87
CA GLU A 520 16.73 -17.21 -7.48
C GLU A 520 17.83 -16.75 -6.50
N ALA A 521 17.52 -16.68 -5.20
CA ALA A 521 18.47 -16.41 -4.14
C ALA A 521 19.39 -17.61 -3.84
N GLY A 522 19.12 -18.80 -4.38
CA GLY A 522 19.85 -20.03 -4.08
C GLY A 522 19.53 -20.62 -2.70
N LEU A 523 18.45 -20.18 -2.06
CA LEU A 523 17.97 -20.68 -0.76
C LEU A 523 16.99 -21.85 -0.91
N ALA A 524 16.59 -22.17 -2.14
CA ALA A 524 15.77 -23.34 -2.45
C ALA A 524 16.23 -23.97 -3.77
N ASP A 525 16.23 -25.29 -3.85
CA ASP A 525 16.57 -26.00 -5.08
C ASP A 525 15.52 -25.76 -6.18
N ASP A 526 15.98 -25.77 -7.44
CA ASP A 526 15.18 -25.64 -8.68
C ASP A 526 14.12 -26.75 -8.88
N GLY A 527 13.91 -27.61 -7.88
CA GLY A 527 13.11 -28.83 -7.94
C GLY A 527 11.84 -28.85 -7.08
N VAL A 528 11.56 -27.82 -6.27
CA VAL A 528 10.41 -27.86 -5.34
C VAL A 528 9.14 -27.23 -5.95
N ARG A 529 8.80 -27.66 -7.16
CA ARG A 529 7.47 -27.41 -7.73
C ARG A 529 6.99 -28.59 -8.54
N MET A 530 6.09 -29.38 -7.95
CA MET A 530 5.08 -30.10 -8.72
C MET A 530 3.74 -29.39 -8.54
N ALA A 531 2.77 -29.69 -9.41
CA ALA A 531 1.54 -28.93 -9.63
C ALA A 531 0.69 -28.60 -8.37
N ARG A 532 1.00 -29.16 -7.19
CA ARG A 532 0.56 -28.71 -5.86
C ARG A 532 1.63 -29.00 -4.78
N GLY A 533 2.06 -27.98 -4.04
CA GLY A 533 2.82 -28.12 -2.77
C GLY A 533 4.34 -27.91 -2.85
N THR A 534 4.94 -27.46 -1.74
CA THR A 534 6.38 -27.21 -1.56
C THR A 534 6.96 -28.30 -0.64
N ILE A 535 7.74 -29.27 -1.17
CA ILE A 535 8.36 -30.33 -0.37
C ILE A 535 9.73 -29.87 0.17
N LEU A 536 9.87 -29.75 1.48
CA LEU A 536 11.12 -29.29 2.14
C LEU A 536 11.42 -30.16 3.36
N PRO A 537 12.69 -30.54 3.61
CA PRO A 537 13.06 -31.17 4.88
C PRO A 537 13.10 -30.15 6.03
N ALA A 538 12.54 -30.52 7.19
CA ALA A 538 12.77 -29.87 8.47
C ALA A 538 14.13 -30.29 9.08
N ARG A 539 14.57 -29.61 10.14
CA ARG A 539 15.86 -29.81 10.80
C ARG A 539 16.07 -31.21 11.38
N ASP A 540 14.99 -31.87 11.77
CA ASP A 540 15.02 -33.24 12.27
C ASP A 540 14.87 -34.31 11.17
N GLY A 541 14.76 -33.88 9.91
CA GLY A 541 14.60 -34.74 8.75
C GLY A 541 13.15 -35.00 8.34
N HIS A 542 12.15 -34.43 9.03
CA HIS A 542 10.76 -34.55 8.62
C HIS A 542 10.49 -33.89 7.25
N VAL A 543 9.64 -34.51 6.43
CA VAL A 543 9.28 -34.00 5.10
C VAL A 543 8.08 -33.07 5.20
N CYS A 544 8.27 -31.76 5.08
CA CYS A 544 7.22 -30.72 5.11
C CYS A 544 6.66 -30.47 3.71
N PHE A 545 5.34 -30.26 3.62
CA PHE A 545 4.62 -29.96 2.38
C PHE A 545 4.34 -28.46 2.20
N SER A 546 4.75 -27.65 3.17
CA SER A 546 4.76 -26.20 3.12
C SER A 546 5.91 -25.62 3.94
N LEU A 547 6.33 -24.38 3.61
CA LEU A 547 7.28 -23.63 4.44
C LEU A 547 6.75 -23.37 5.85
N ARG A 548 5.42 -23.22 5.98
CA ARG A 548 4.77 -23.01 7.29
C ARG A 548 4.91 -24.24 8.18
N GLU A 549 4.70 -25.44 7.62
CA GLU A 549 4.99 -26.69 8.33
C GLU A 549 6.45 -26.76 8.77
N LYS A 550 7.39 -26.43 7.87
CA LYS A 550 8.82 -26.44 8.21
C LYS A 550 9.14 -25.51 9.38
N VAL A 551 8.56 -24.31 9.45
CA VAL A 551 8.79 -23.37 10.56
C VAL A 551 8.32 -23.93 11.91
N VAL A 552 7.14 -24.57 11.94
CA VAL A 552 6.62 -25.19 13.17
C VAL A 552 7.46 -26.40 13.57
N ASP A 553 7.81 -27.25 12.60
CA ASP A 553 8.60 -28.46 12.83
C ASP A 553 10.02 -28.13 13.33
N ASP A 554 10.69 -27.17 12.67
CA ASP A 554 12.00 -26.64 13.10
C ASP A 554 11.92 -26.06 14.53
N PHE A 555 10.83 -25.36 14.88
CA PHE A 555 10.62 -24.84 16.24
C PHE A 555 10.52 -25.96 17.27
N LEU A 556 9.64 -26.95 17.03
CA LEU A 556 9.45 -28.06 17.96
C LEU A 556 10.76 -28.82 18.18
N HIS A 557 11.51 -29.09 17.10
CA HIS A 557 12.82 -29.73 17.18
C HIS A 557 13.84 -28.90 17.97
N MET A 558 13.99 -27.61 17.65
CA MET A 558 14.96 -26.72 18.29
C MET A 558 14.74 -26.58 19.79
N HIS A 559 13.48 -26.55 20.23
CA HIS A 559 13.12 -26.47 21.64
C HIS A 559 13.02 -27.84 22.33
N LYS A 560 13.44 -28.92 21.64
CA LYS A 560 13.42 -30.30 22.14
C LYS A 560 12.03 -30.75 22.57
N ILE A 561 10.99 -30.21 21.93
CA ILE A 561 9.62 -30.66 22.10
C ILE A 561 9.46 -31.90 21.23
N SER A 562 9.40 -33.07 21.86
CA SER A 562 9.20 -34.33 21.16
C SER A 562 7.83 -34.34 20.47
N HIS A 563 7.84 -34.69 19.18
CA HIS A 563 6.66 -34.65 18.35
C HIS A 563 6.71 -35.72 17.25
N THR A 564 5.52 -36.17 16.83
CA THR A 564 5.34 -37.10 15.71
C THR A 564 4.48 -36.44 14.64
N ARG A 565 4.88 -36.58 13.38
CA ARG A 565 4.13 -36.04 12.24
C ARG A 565 2.99 -36.92 11.78
N GLU A 566 1.97 -36.25 11.24
CA GLU A 566 0.80 -36.86 10.61
C GLU A 566 0.09 -37.97 11.43
N PRO A 567 -0.08 -37.80 12.77
CA PRO A 567 -0.79 -38.78 13.60
C PRO A 567 -2.26 -38.91 13.18
N LEU A 568 -2.80 -40.13 13.27
CA LEU A 568 -4.22 -40.37 13.01
C LEU A 568 -5.10 -39.85 14.16
N TYR A 569 -6.21 -39.19 13.82
CA TYR A 569 -7.31 -39.00 14.77
C TYR A 569 -7.98 -40.33 15.11
N PRO A 570 -8.52 -40.49 16.33
CA PRO A 570 -9.26 -41.68 16.71
C PRO A 570 -10.55 -41.84 15.92
N ARG A 571 -11.07 -43.07 15.89
CA ARG A 571 -12.34 -43.41 15.26
C ARG A 571 -13.51 -42.70 15.95
N HIS A 572 -14.39 -42.10 15.15
CA HIS A 572 -15.65 -41.51 15.64
C HIS A 572 -16.80 -41.78 14.65
N PRO A 573 -17.96 -42.29 15.09
CA PRO A 573 -19.05 -42.69 14.19
C PRO A 573 -19.55 -41.59 13.24
N VAL A 574 -19.54 -40.33 13.70
CA VAL A 574 -20.08 -39.19 12.93
C VAL A 574 -18.97 -38.37 12.27
N HIS A 575 -17.86 -38.14 12.98
CA HIS A 575 -16.86 -37.12 12.62
C HIS A 575 -15.58 -37.73 12.03
N ASN A 576 -15.33 -39.02 12.23
CA ASN A 576 -14.21 -39.74 11.60
C ASN A 576 -14.54 -41.23 11.42
N PRO A 577 -15.61 -41.58 10.66
CA PRO A 577 -16.10 -42.95 10.57
C PRO A 577 -15.10 -43.91 9.90
N ARG A 578 -14.26 -43.38 9.01
CA ARG A 578 -13.30 -44.11 8.19
C ARG A 578 -11.85 -43.99 8.66
N THR A 579 -11.61 -43.36 9.82
CA THR A 579 -10.27 -43.16 10.43
C THR A 579 -9.23 -42.60 9.44
N ARG A 580 -9.62 -41.61 8.64
CA ARG A 580 -8.73 -41.00 7.61
C ARG A 580 -8.22 -39.61 8.00
N LEU A 581 -8.77 -39.01 9.04
CA LEU A 581 -8.32 -37.70 9.51
C LEU A 581 -6.96 -37.82 10.20
N ARG A 582 -6.05 -36.92 9.84
CA ARG A 582 -4.72 -36.77 10.43
C ARG A 582 -4.57 -35.36 10.99
N ALA A 583 -3.90 -35.23 12.13
CA ALA A 583 -3.36 -33.93 12.56
C ALA A 583 -2.01 -33.70 11.92
N ASP A 584 -1.48 -32.49 12.02
CA ASP A 584 -0.16 -32.18 11.47
C ASP A 584 0.94 -32.72 12.40
N TRP A 585 0.78 -32.55 13.72
CA TRP A 585 1.67 -33.12 14.74
C TRP A 585 0.93 -33.69 15.96
N ARG A 586 1.59 -34.58 16.69
CA ARG A 586 1.23 -35.04 18.03
C ARG A 586 2.42 -34.86 18.96
N LEU A 587 2.19 -34.24 20.11
CA LEU A 587 3.16 -34.10 21.20
C LEU A 587 3.13 -35.35 22.11
N ASP A 588 4.18 -35.54 22.90
CA ASP A 588 4.32 -36.70 23.80
C ASP A 588 3.19 -36.84 24.82
N ASP A 589 2.62 -35.72 25.31
CA ASP A 589 1.49 -35.73 26.25
C ASP A 589 0.14 -36.10 25.60
N GLY A 590 0.15 -36.42 24.29
CA GLY A 590 -1.03 -36.79 23.53
C GLY A 590 -1.78 -35.60 22.91
N THR A 591 -1.29 -34.38 23.11
CA THR A 591 -1.84 -33.18 22.46
C THR A 591 -1.65 -33.25 20.95
N LEU A 592 -2.71 -32.95 20.20
CA LEU A 592 -2.63 -32.79 18.74
C LEU A 592 -2.41 -31.32 18.38
N VAL A 593 -1.67 -31.09 17.30
CA VAL A 593 -1.39 -29.75 16.76
C VAL A 593 -1.85 -29.70 15.31
N GLU A 594 -2.59 -28.65 14.96
CA GLU A 594 -3.09 -28.38 13.61
C GLU A 594 -2.63 -27.00 13.15
N LEU A 595 -2.04 -26.94 11.96
CA LEU A 595 -1.71 -25.71 11.26
C LEU A 595 -2.78 -25.45 10.19
N TRP A 596 -3.71 -24.57 10.51
CA TRP A 596 -4.84 -24.26 9.63
C TRP A 596 -4.42 -23.33 8.48
N GLY A 597 -4.48 -23.80 7.23
CA GLY A 597 -4.32 -22.98 6.03
C GLY A 597 -5.66 -22.50 5.44
N LEU A 598 -5.74 -21.24 4.99
CA LEU A 598 -6.87 -20.71 4.20
C LEU A 598 -8.28 -20.89 4.85
N PRO A 599 -8.53 -20.30 6.04
CA PRO A 599 -9.80 -20.47 6.77
C PRO A 599 -11.03 -19.87 6.06
N GLU A 600 -10.84 -18.97 5.09
CA GLU A 600 -11.94 -18.30 4.37
C GLU A 600 -12.62 -19.18 3.30
N ASN A 601 -12.10 -20.38 3.04
CA ASN A 601 -12.75 -21.33 2.13
C ASN A 601 -13.83 -22.15 2.87
N PRO A 602 -15.11 -22.09 2.46
CA PRO A 602 -16.21 -22.79 3.17
C PRO A 602 -16.01 -24.31 3.31
N ALA A 603 -15.40 -24.96 2.30
CA ALA A 603 -15.13 -26.39 2.35
C ALA A 603 -13.97 -26.76 3.29
N TYR A 604 -13.08 -25.79 3.56
CA TYR A 604 -11.99 -25.93 4.53
C TYR A 604 -12.49 -25.71 5.95
N ALA A 605 -13.35 -24.69 6.16
CA ALA A 605 -13.99 -24.40 7.44
C ALA A 605 -14.75 -25.63 7.98
N THR A 606 -15.49 -26.35 7.13
CA THR A 606 -16.19 -27.59 7.54
C THR A 606 -15.22 -28.68 8.04
N LYS A 607 -14.02 -28.79 7.46
CA LYS A 607 -13.01 -29.75 7.91
C LYS A 607 -12.38 -29.34 9.25
N MET A 608 -12.09 -28.06 9.43
CA MET A 608 -11.64 -27.50 10.70
C MET A 608 -12.66 -27.80 11.79
N GLU A 609 -13.93 -27.41 11.61
CA GLU A 609 -15.01 -27.67 12.56
C GLU A 609 -15.16 -29.16 12.88
N THR A 610 -15.05 -30.03 11.87
CA THR A 610 -15.13 -31.49 12.08
C THR A 610 -13.99 -32.00 12.98
N LYS A 611 -12.75 -31.53 12.76
CA LYS A 611 -11.57 -31.93 13.53
C LYS A 611 -11.60 -31.34 14.95
N THR A 612 -11.95 -30.07 15.10
CA THR A 612 -12.12 -29.41 16.41
C THR A 612 -13.22 -30.08 17.23
N ARG A 613 -14.38 -30.39 16.60
CA ARG A 613 -15.47 -31.10 17.27
C ARG A 613 -15.07 -32.52 17.66
N LEU A 614 -14.32 -33.21 16.80
CA LEU A 614 -13.81 -34.54 17.09
C LEU A 614 -12.84 -34.55 18.27
N ALA A 615 -11.89 -33.61 18.31
CA ALA A 615 -10.96 -33.46 19.43
C ALA A 615 -11.72 -33.22 20.73
N PHE A 616 -12.69 -32.29 20.72
CA PHE A 616 -13.54 -31.98 21.87
C PHE A 616 -14.31 -33.21 22.38
N VAL A 617 -15.02 -33.92 21.49
CA VAL A 617 -15.83 -35.11 21.88
C VAL A 617 -14.96 -36.25 22.40
N LYS A 618 -13.71 -36.35 21.95
CA LYS A 618 -12.76 -37.38 22.37
C LYS A 618 -11.88 -36.97 23.54
N GLY A 619 -12.03 -35.75 24.07
CA GLY A 619 -11.20 -35.24 25.16
C GLY A 619 -9.73 -35.11 24.77
N ILE A 620 -9.43 -34.86 23.49
CA ILE A 620 -8.07 -34.67 23.00
C ILE A 620 -7.71 -33.18 23.11
N PRO A 621 -6.64 -32.81 23.81
CA PRO A 621 -6.10 -31.45 23.77
C PRO A 621 -5.67 -31.10 22.35
N LEU A 622 -6.11 -29.94 21.85
CA LEU A 622 -5.84 -29.48 20.49
C LEU A 622 -5.19 -28.10 20.55
N VAL A 623 -4.02 -27.96 19.92
CA VAL A 623 -3.36 -26.68 19.64
C VAL A 623 -3.67 -26.30 18.21
N GLU A 624 -4.33 -25.16 18.03
CA GLU A 624 -4.72 -24.64 16.73
C GLU A 624 -3.80 -23.48 16.36
N ILE A 625 -3.08 -23.60 15.25
CA ILE A 625 -2.12 -22.60 14.76
C ILE A 625 -2.65 -22.01 13.46
N VAL A 626 -2.76 -20.68 13.40
CA VAL A 626 -3.00 -19.94 12.16
C VAL A 626 -1.76 -19.17 11.72
N GLU A 627 -1.82 -18.56 10.53
CA GLU A 627 -0.68 -17.83 9.96
C GLU A 627 -0.15 -16.70 10.86
N ALA A 628 -1.04 -16.02 11.60
CA ALA A 628 -0.66 -14.97 12.54
C ALA A 628 0.11 -15.50 13.77
N ASP A 629 -0.05 -16.77 14.12
CA ASP A 629 0.59 -17.39 15.28
C ASP A 629 2.03 -17.81 14.99
N LEU A 630 2.43 -17.90 13.71
CA LEU A 630 3.80 -18.22 13.30
C LEU A 630 4.84 -17.20 13.77
N ALA A 631 4.45 -16.02 14.23
CA ALA A 631 5.38 -15.06 14.85
C ALA A 631 5.46 -15.20 16.38
N ARG A 632 4.62 -16.06 16.97
CA ARG A 632 4.39 -16.18 18.42
C ARG A 632 4.35 -17.64 18.91
N LEU A 633 4.98 -18.57 18.18
CA LEU A 633 5.11 -19.97 18.60
C LEU A 633 5.60 -20.18 20.05
N PRO A 634 6.50 -19.38 20.66
CA PRO A 634 6.87 -19.56 22.08
C PRO A 634 5.69 -19.29 23.02
N ASP A 635 4.81 -18.36 22.68
CA ASP A 635 3.59 -18.10 23.47
C ASP A 635 2.64 -19.30 23.34
N VAL A 636 2.46 -19.80 22.11
CA VAL A 636 1.56 -20.93 21.78
C VAL A 636 2.02 -22.20 22.50
N PHE A 637 3.32 -22.48 22.49
CA PHE A 637 3.91 -23.68 23.05
C PHE A 637 4.51 -23.48 24.45
N GLY A 638 4.20 -22.37 25.13
CA GLY A 638 4.84 -22.01 26.40
C GLY A 638 4.78 -23.09 27.48
N LYS A 639 3.70 -23.90 27.50
CA LYS A 639 3.54 -25.06 28.40
C LYS A 639 4.64 -26.13 28.21
N TRP A 640 5.15 -26.30 26.99
CA TRP A 640 6.13 -27.33 26.63
C TRP A 640 7.56 -26.78 26.53
N LEU A 641 7.76 -25.49 26.78
CA LEU A 641 9.09 -24.89 26.85
C LEU A 641 9.74 -25.15 28.22
N PRO A 642 11.06 -25.41 28.28
CA PRO A 642 11.77 -25.48 29.55
C PRO A 642 11.79 -24.11 30.27
N GLU A 643 11.78 -24.10 31.62
CA GLU A 643 11.90 -22.86 32.41
C GLU A 643 13.16 -22.08 32.02
N GLY A 644 12.99 -20.81 31.65
CA GLY A 644 14.09 -19.96 31.16
C GLY A 644 14.41 -20.13 29.66
N ALA A 645 13.55 -20.79 28.87
CA ALA A 645 13.70 -20.85 27.42
C ALA A 645 13.81 -19.42 26.83
N PRO A 646 14.78 -19.18 25.92
CA PRO A 646 14.95 -17.88 25.30
C PRO A 646 13.68 -17.45 24.55
N SER A 647 13.40 -16.15 24.51
CA SER A 647 12.34 -15.60 23.66
C SER A 647 12.59 -16.01 22.22
N TRP A 648 11.69 -16.78 21.63
CA TRP A 648 11.87 -17.25 20.26
C TRP A 648 11.73 -16.10 19.28
N GLN A 649 12.80 -15.93 18.50
CA GLN A 649 12.79 -15.45 17.14
C GLN A 649 13.34 -16.61 16.31
N TYR A 650 12.70 -16.91 15.18
CA TYR A 650 13.21 -17.92 14.27
C TYR A 650 14.57 -17.45 13.72
N SER A 651 15.66 -17.90 14.34
CA SER A 651 17.01 -17.76 13.80
C SER A 651 17.65 -19.15 13.74
N PRO A 652 18.09 -19.62 12.58
CA PRO A 652 18.88 -20.84 12.48
C PRO A 652 20.26 -20.76 13.14
N GLN A 653 20.66 -19.60 13.69
CA GLN A 653 21.95 -19.41 14.38
C GLN A 653 22.14 -20.20 15.69
N MET A 654 21.15 -20.91 16.23
CA MET A 654 21.32 -21.63 17.51
C MET A 654 22.17 -22.93 17.47
N ILE A 655 22.92 -23.23 16.40
CA ILE A 655 23.95 -24.29 16.45
C ILE A 655 25.25 -23.83 15.77
N ARG A 656 26.17 -23.23 16.54
CA ARG A 656 27.60 -23.38 16.26
C ARG A 656 28.05 -24.75 16.78
N LYS A 657 28.28 -25.71 15.89
CA LYS A 657 29.40 -26.64 16.08
C LYS A 657 30.62 -25.98 15.47
N THR A 658 31.54 -25.57 16.34
CA THR A 658 32.87 -25.12 15.98
C THR A 658 33.61 -26.24 15.26
N THR A 659 33.80 -26.09 13.95
CA THR A 659 34.90 -26.75 13.25
C THR A 659 35.68 -25.67 12.49
N PRO A 660 37.01 -25.57 12.65
CA PRO A 660 37.78 -24.55 11.96
C PRO A 660 37.75 -24.80 10.45
N ARG A 661 37.36 -23.78 9.69
CA ARG A 661 37.45 -23.76 8.23
C ARG A 661 38.93 -23.54 7.86
N GLN A 662 39.58 -24.54 7.29
CA GLN A 662 40.86 -24.32 6.62
C GLN A 662 40.65 -23.45 5.35
N PRO A 663 41.61 -22.57 5.02
CA PRO A 663 41.47 -21.66 3.89
C PRO A 663 41.62 -22.39 2.55
N ALA A 664 40.91 -21.88 1.56
CA ALA A 664 40.73 -22.45 0.24
C ALA A 664 42.03 -22.64 -0.54
N ALA A 665 42.18 -23.83 -1.12
CA ALA A 665 43.06 -24.09 -2.26
C ALA A 665 42.23 -24.30 -3.55
N SER A 666 42.87 -23.95 -4.66
CA SER A 666 42.41 -23.76 -6.05
C SER A 666 41.61 -24.93 -6.68
N PRO A 667 40.88 -24.70 -7.80
CA PRO A 667 39.87 -25.62 -8.29
C PRO A 667 40.50 -26.85 -8.96
N SER A 668 40.27 -28.03 -8.40
CA SER A 668 40.59 -29.30 -9.05
C SER A 668 39.56 -30.37 -8.69
N GLU A 669 39.25 -31.23 -9.67
CA GLU A 669 38.53 -32.52 -9.62
C GLU A 669 37.08 -32.55 -9.10
N THR A 670 36.68 -31.74 -8.13
CA THR A 670 35.33 -31.79 -7.52
C THR A 670 34.22 -31.33 -8.47
N SER A 671 34.51 -30.39 -9.37
CA SER A 671 33.56 -29.89 -10.38
C SER A 671 33.31 -30.90 -11.50
N GLN A 672 34.29 -31.73 -11.84
CA GLN A 672 34.12 -32.84 -12.77
C GLN A 672 33.38 -34.02 -12.11
N LEU A 673 33.67 -34.32 -10.84
CA LEU A 673 32.93 -35.34 -10.09
C LEU A 673 31.46 -34.96 -9.86
N ARG A 674 31.13 -33.68 -9.58
CA ARG A 674 29.74 -33.19 -9.45
C ARG A 674 28.95 -33.23 -10.76
N ALA A 675 29.59 -32.93 -11.88
CA ALA A 675 28.97 -33.05 -13.20
C ALA A 675 28.74 -34.52 -13.59
N GLN A 676 29.67 -35.42 -13.22
CA GLN A 676 29.53 -36.86 -13.44
C GLN A 676 28.45 -37.49 -12.54
N THR A 677 28.36 -37.09 -11.26
CA THR A 677 27.32 -37.59 -10.34
C THR A 677 25.91 -37.09 -10.69
N SER A 678 25.76 -35.85 -11.20
CA SER A 678 24.44 -35.37 -11.69
C SER A 678 24.04 -36.02 -13.02
N ALA A 679 25.00 -36.34 -13.89
CA ALA A 679 24.75 -37.11 -15.11
C ALA A 679 24.35 -38.57 -14.81
N MET A 680 24.98 -39.20 -13.80
CA MET A 680 24.63 -40.54 -13.34
C MET A 680 23.22 -40.59 -12.71
N SER A 681 22.85 -39.61 -11.87
CA SER A 681 21.52 -39.50 -11.27
C SER A 681 20.39 -39.35 -12.31
N ASN A 682 20.64 -38.58 -13.38
CA ASN A 682 19.68 -38.42 -14.47
C ASN A 682 19.53 -39.69 -15.34
N ALA A 683 20.60 -40.48 -15.49
CA ALA A 683 20.55 -41.77 -16.18
C ALA A 683 19.76 -42.83 -15.39
N GLU A 684 19.93 -42.88 -14.07
CA GLU A 684 19.22 -43.79 -13.17
C GLU A 684 17.71 -43.47 -13.08
N ALA A 685 17.35 -42.18 -12.93
CA ALA A 685 15.96 -41.74 -12.94
C ALA A 685 15.24 -42.10 -14.26
N ARG A 686 15.98 -42.06 -15.36
CA ARG A 686 15.50 -42.41 -16.70
C ARG A 686 15.35 -43.93 -16.89
N ALA A 687 16.32 -44.72 -16.45
CA ALA A 687 16.23 -46.18 -16.46
C ALA A 687 15.02 -46.66 -15.62
N SER A 688 14.81 -46.05 -14.45
CA SER A 688 13.64 -46.29 -13.59
C SER A 688 12.31 -45.96 -14.28
N ARG A 689 12.25 -44.89 -15.10
CA ARG A 689 11.04 -44.51 -15.84
C ARG A 689 10.76 -45.49 -16.99
N LEU A 690 11.78 -45.95 -17.71
CA LEU A 690 11.63 -46.95 -18.79
C LEU A 690 11.21 -48.32 -18.24
N ALA A 691 11.78 -48.74 -17.11
CA ALA A 691 11.37 -49.96 -16.41
C ALA A 691 9.90 -49.91 -15.99
N ARG A 692 9.44 -48.77 -15.45
CA ARG A 692 8.03 -48.54 -15.11
C ARG A 692 7.11 -48.51 -16.34
N ALA A 693 7.56 -47.93 -17.44
CA ALA A 693 6.82 -47.92 -18.71
C ALA A 693 6.64 -49.35 -19.28
N ALA A 694 7.69 -50.17 -19.21
CA ALA A 694 7.63 -51.58 -19.61
C ALA A 694 6.70 -52.41 -18.71
N LYS A 695 6.80 -52.23 -17.38
CA LYS A 695 5.90 -52.88 -16.40
C LYS A 695 4.44 -52.46 -16.63
N ALA A 696 4.17 -51.20 -16.93
CA ALA A 696 2.82 -50.71 -17.25
C ALA A 696 2.20 -51.36 -18.50
N LEU A 697 3.01 -51.60 -19.55
CA LEU A 697 2.54 -52.32 -20.75
C LEU A 697 2.29 -53.80 -20.48
N ALA A 698 3.13 -54.45 -19.67
CA ALA A 698 2.95 -55.84 -19.27
C ALA A 698 1.66 -56.05 -18.48
N LEU A 699 1.39 -55.19 -17.48
CA LEU A 699 0.16 -55.22 -16.69
C LEU A 699 -1.09 -54.97 -17.55
N ARG A 700 -1.00 -54.07 -18.55
CA ARG A 700 -2.08 -53.82 -19.50
C ARG A 700 -2.36 -55.03 -20.38
N LYS A 701 -1.34 -55.77 -20.82
CA LYS A 701 -1.49 -57.02 -21.59
C LYS A 701 -2.09 -58.17 -20.75
N GLN A 702 -1.89 -58.13 -19.43
CA GLN A 702 -2.49 -59.08 -18.48
C GLN A 702 -3.94 -58.75 -18.09
N GLY A 703 -4.55 -57.71 -18.68
CA GLY A 703 -5.96 -57.37 -18.47
C GLY A 703 -6.26 -56.54 -17.22
N TYR A 704 -5.25 -55.98 -16.55
CA TYR A 704 -5.45 -55.14 -15.37
C TYR A 704 -6.20 -53.85 -15.72
N SER A 705 -7.11 -53.41 -14.84
CA SER A 705 -7.78 -52.12 -14.97
C SER A 705 -6.81 -50.96 -14.68
N ARG A 706 -7.13 -49.75 -15.18
CA ARG A 706 -6.30 -48.54 -14.94
C ARG A 706 -6.11 -48.23 -13.45
N LEU A 707 -7.09 -48.54 -12.61
CA LEU A 707 -6.99 -48.36 -11.15
C LEU A 707 -6.00 -49.35 -10.54
N GLN A 708 -6.09 -50.63 -10.89
CA GLN A 708 -5.18 -51.66 -10.39
C GLN A 708 -3.74 -51.43 -10.87
N MET A 709 -3.57 -50.96 -12.12
CA MET A 709 -2.24 -50.60 -12.65
C MET A 709 -1.61 -49.41 -11.92
N ALA A 710 -2.41 -48.41 -11.56
CA ALA A 710 -1.96 -47.23 -10.84
C ALA A 710 -1.52 -47.60 -9.40
N GLU A 711 -2.27 -48.49 -8.75
CA GLU A 711 -1.96 -49.04 -7.44
C GLU A 711 -0.68 -49.89 -7.45
N GLU A 712 -0.55 -50.82 -8.40
CA GLU A 712 0.62 -51.71 -8.57
C GLU A 712 1.92 -50.96 -8.95
N LEU A 713 1.79 -49.79 -9.58
CA LEU A 713 2.92 -48.93 -9.94
C LEU A 713 3.14 -47.80 -8.94
N GLN A 714 2.31 -47.69 -7.89
CA GLN A 714 2.33 -46.62 -6.89
C GLN A 714 2.34 -45.21 -7.51
N ILE A 715 1.54 -45.00 -8.56
CA ILE A 715 1.39 -43.69 -9.24
C ILE A 715 -0.08 -43.32 -9.34
N ASN A 716 -0.40 -42.03 -9.45
CA ASN A 716 -1.78 -41.60 -9.69
C ASN A 716 -2.25 -41.97 -11.11
N VAL A 717 -3.57 -42.08 -11.30
CA VAL A 717 -4.21 -42.51 -12.56
C VAL A 717 -3.88 -41.59 -13.74
N ASP A 718 -3.71 -40.29 -13.50
CA ASP A 718 -3.34 -39.31 -14.54
C ASP A 718 -1.88 -39.50 -15.01
N SER A 719 -0.98 -39.83 -14.08
CA SER A 719 0.43 -40.15 -14.36
C SER A 719 0.56 -41.47 -15.09
N LEU A 720 -0.32 -42.45 -14.79
CA LEU A 720 -0.40 -43.70 -15.53
C LEU A 720 -0.81 -43.46 -16.99
N ALA A 721 -1.76 -42.56 -17.26
CA ALA A 721 -2.18 -42.23 -18.62
C ALA A 721 -1.03 -41.61 -19.44
N ALA A 722 -0.23 -40.73 -18.82
CA ALA A 722 0.97 -40.17 -19.46
C ALA A 722 2.05 -41.24 -19.69
N LEU A 723 2.30 -42.09 -18.69
CA LEU A 723 3.28 -43.18 -18.77
C LEU A 723 2.91 -44.20 -19.86
N LEU A 724 1.62 -44.53 -20.02
CA LEU A 724 1.15 -45.43 -21.07
C LEU A 724 1.23 -44.82 -22.48
N ARG A 725 1.04 -43.50 -22.62
CA ARG A 725 1.24 -42.80 -23.89
C ARG A 725 2.71 -42.80 -24.30
N ASP A 726 3.61 -42.53 -23.35
CA ASP A 726 5.05 -42.61 -23.58
C ASP A 726 5.49 -44.06 -23.89
N ALA A 727 4.98 -45.03 -23.13
CA ALA A 727 5.30 -46.44 -23.34
C ALA A 727 4.83 -46.96 -24.71
N ALA A 728 3.63 -46.57 -25.15
CA ALA A 728 3.12 -46.92 -26.47
C ALA A 728 3.97 -46.32 -27.60
N PHE A 729 4.36 -45.04 -27.47
CA PHE A 729 5.26 -44.39 -28.42
C PHE A 729 6.64 -45.04 -28.45
N TYR A 730 7.22 -45.39 -27.30
CA TYR A 730 8.52 -46.09 -27.28
C TYR A 730 8.41 -47.53 -27.77
N ALA A 731 7.26 -48.19 -27.69
CA ALA A 731 7.07 -49.53 -28.24
C ALA A 731 7.01 -49.50 -29.78
N ASP A 732 6.31 -48.52 -30.36
CA ASP A 732 6.21 -48.30 -31.81
C ASP A 732 6.28 -46.80 -32.15
N PRO A 733 7.50 -46.25 -32.34
CA PRO A 733 7.67 -44.84 -32.67
C PRO A 733 7.11 -44.46 -34.05
N SER A 734 6.91 -45.44 -34.94
CA SER A 734 6.38 -45.20 -36.28
C SER A 734 4.89 -44.83 -36.27
N ALA A 735 4.18 -45.17 -35.19
CA ALA A 735 2.77 -44.83 -34.98
C ALA A 735 2.53 -43.32 -34.72
N ASP A 736 3.57 -42.53 -34.41
CA ASP A 736 3.50 -41.07 -34.30
C ASP A 736 4.67 -40.40 -35.05
N PRO A 737 4.55 -40.24 -36.39
CA PRO A 737 5.61 -39.68 -37.23
C PRO A 737 6.03 -38.27 -36.83
N ALA A 738 5.09 -37.46 -36.32
CA ALA A 738 5.35 -36.09 -35.90
C ALA A 738 6.20 -36.04 -34.62
N ARG A 739 5.94 -36.94 -33.65
CA ARG A 739 6.74 -37.06 -32.43
C ARG A 739 8.11 -37.68 -32.71
N LEU A 740 8.18 -38.66 -33.62
CA LEU A 740 9.45 -39.25 -34.08
C LEU A 740 10.33 -38.21 -34.81
N ALA A 741 9.76 -37.38 -35.69
CA ALA A 741 10.49 -36.29 -36.34
C ALA A 741 11.10 -35.31 -35.32
N ARG A 742 10.31 -34.87 -34.33
CA ARG A 742 10.79 -33.99 -33.24
C ARG A 742 11.89 -34.63 -32.39
N ALA A 743 11.83 -35.94 -32.17
CA ALA A 743 12.88 -36.66 -31.45
C ALA A 743 14.18 -36.72 -32.28
N ASN A 744 14.09 -36.96 -33.59
CA ASN A 744 15.24 -36.96 -34.49
C ASN A 744 15.86 -35.55 -34.66
N ASP A 745 15.03 -34.51 -34.73
CA ASP A 745 15.48 -33.11 -34.76
C ASP A 745 16.22 -32.73 -33.47
N ALA A 746 15.65 -33.07 -32.32
CA ALA A 746 16.30 -32.84 -31.03
C ALA A 746 17.61 -33.65 -30.90
N HIS A 747 17.69 -34.85 -31.47
CA HIS A 747 18.94 -35.63 -31.51
C HIS A 747 20.02 -34.93 -32.34
N ARG A 748 19.67 -34.42 -33.54
CA ARG A 748 20.59 -33.64 -34.38
C ARG A 748 21.05 -32.34 -33.69
N ALA A 749 20.13 -31.63 -33.04
CA ALA A 749 20.45 -30.41 -32.30
C ALA A 749 21.42 -30.70 -31.14
N LYS A 750 21.23 -31.80 -30.40
CA LYS A 750 22.18 -32.25 -29.37
C LYS A 750 23.55 -32.60 -29.94
N ALA A 751 23.59 -33.33 -31.06
CA ALA A 751 24.85 -33.65 -31.74
C ALA A 751 25.59 -32.40 -32.23
N ALA A 752 24.87 -31.33 -32.55
CA ALA A 752 25.42 -30.01 -32.88
C ALA A 752 25.78 -29.14 -31.65
N GLY A 753 25.66 -29.69 -30.43
CA GLY A 753 26.04 -29.00 -29.19
C GLY A 753 25.01 -27.98 -28.67
N TRP A 754 23.77 -28.01 -29.17
CA TRP A 754 22.75 -27.04 -28.78
C TRP A 754 22.18 -27.34 -27.39
N THR A 755 21.83 -26.29 -26.66
CA THR A 755 21.00 -26.39 -25.45
C THR A 755 19.53 -26.55 -25.81
N LYS A 756 18.75 -27.12 -24.88
CA LYS A 756 17.29 -27.25 -25.03
C LYS A 756 16.58 -25.92 -25.21
N ALA A 757 17.10 -24.86 -24.60
CA ALA A 757 16.58 -23.50 -24.74
C ALA A 757 16.78 -22.97 -26.17
N GLN A 758 17.98 -23.15 -26.73
CA GLN A 758 18.29 -22.78 -28.12
C GLN A 758 17.43 -23.58 -29.12
N TYR A 759 17.30 -24.90 -28.93
CA TYR A 759 16.42 -25.73 -29.77
C TYR A 759 14.97 -25.25 -29.76
N ARG A 760 14.45 -24.90 -28.58
CA ARG A 760 13.08 -24.39 -28.43
C ARG A 760 12.86 -23.12 -29.23
N GLU A 761 13.78 -22.18 -29.12
CA GLU A 761 13.70 -20.86 -29.75
C GLU A 761 13.84 -20.96 -31.27
N THR A 762 14.79 -21.76 -31.77
CA THR A 762 15.01 -21.89 -33.21
C THR A 762 13.90 -22.65 -33.95
N HIS A 763 13.22 -23.59 -33.27
CA HIS A 763 12.17 -24.42 -33.89
C HIS A 763 10.75 -23.95 -33.53
N ASP A 764 10.60 -22.77 -32.91
CA ASP A 764 9.34 -22.18 -32.45
C ASP A 764 8.43 -23.18 -31.71
N LEU A 765 9.04 -23.93 -30.77
CA LEU A 765 8.35 -24.97 -30.02
C LEU A 765 7.84 -24.45 -28.69
N SER A 766 6.65 -24.92 -28.27
CA SER A 766 6.23 -24.73 -26.88
C SER A 766 7.19 -25.47 -25.92
N ALA A 767 7.31 -24.96 -24.69
CA ALA A 767 8.20 -25.56 -23.68
C ALA A 767 7.91 -27.05 -23.44
N ALA A 768 6.64 -27.47 -23.52
CA ALA A 768 6.24 -28.87 -23.42
C ALA A 768 6.72 -29.72 -24.61
N ARG A 769 6.59 -29.22 -25.85
CA ARG A 769 7.01 -29.93 -27.06
C ARG A 769 8.53 -30.03 -27.19
N ALA A 770 9.25 -28.95 -26.84
CA ALA A 770 10.71 -28.97 -26.77
C ALA A 770 11.19 -29.97 -25.71
N SER A 771 10.54 -30.02 -24.54
CA SER A 771 10.84 -31.01 -23.49
C SER A 771 10.60 -32.44 -23.92
N GLN A 772 9.46 -32.71 -24.57
CA GLN A 772 9.13 -34.04 -25.09
C GLN A 772 10.13 -34.50 -26.15
N GLY A 773 10.46 -33.67 -27.15
CA GLY A 773 11.45 -34.01 -28.18
C GLY A 773 12.85 -34.23 -27.59
N TRP A 774 13.27 -33.39 -26.64
CA TRP A 774 14.57 -33.55 -25.96
C TRP A 774 14.65 -34.87 -25.18
N GLN A 775 13.57 -35.26 -24.50
CA GLN A 775 13.51 -36.51 -23.74
C GLN A 775 13.36 -37.75 -24.63
N ASP A 776 12.60 -37.66 -25.72
CA ASP A 776 12.39 -38.77 -26.66
C ASP A 776 13.64 -39.04 -27.51
N SER A 777 14.38 -38.00 -27.92
CA SER A 777 15.67 -38.12 -28.63
C SER A 777 16.67 -38.99 -27.88
N ASP A 778 16.71 -38.75 -26.57
CA ASP A 778 17.49 -39.46 -25.61
C ASP A 778 17.10 -40.94 -25.62
N VAL A 779 15.81 -41.26 -25.46
CA VAL A 779 15.30 -42.65 -25.39
C VAL A 779 15.48 -43.42 -26.70
N LEU A 780 15.26 -42.77 -27.84
CA LEU A 780 15.33 -43.40 -29.15
C LEU A 780 16.76 -43.54 -29.69
N SER A 781 17.70 -42.69 -29.25
CA SER A 781 19.12 -42.81 -29.63
C SER A 781 19.76 -44.13 -29.17
N CYS A 782 19.29 -44.73 -28.07
CA CYS A 782 19.71 -46.06 -27.61
C CYS A 782 19.20 -47.23 -28.50
N ARG A 783 18.38 -46.97 -29.52
CA ARG A 783 17.92 -47.99 -30.50
C ARG A 783 18.53 -47.81 -31.91
N LEU A 784 19.26 -46.71 -32.13
CA LEU A 784 19.93 -46.38 -33.38
C LEU A 784 21.46 -46.55 -33.28
N SER A 785 21.95 -47.12 -32.17
CA SER A 785 23.34 -47.49 -31.91
C SER A 785 23.53 -49.00 -32.01
#